data_AF-A0A3N5B5Q2-F1
#
_entry.id   AF-A0A3N5B5Q2-F1
#
_cell.length_a   1.000
_cell.length_b   1.000
_cell.length_c   1.000
_cell.angle_alpha   90.00
_cell.angle_beta   90.00
_cell.angle_gamma   90.00
#
_symmetry.space_group_name_H-M   'P 1'
#
loop_
_entity.id
_entity.type
_entity.pdbx_description
1 polymer ?
#
loop_
_entity_poly.entity_id
_entity_poly.type
_entity_poly.pdbx_seq_one_letter_code
_entity_poly.pdbx_strand_id
1 'polypeptide(L)'
;MKLNKIIVLSLFLVLICFIGAASATEDVNDTAIADSEIDEVSAVDIEQSVDDNEITEIQSSDESNKVLARGTPTTAKDWNTLRTKCEKTTDQYITLTGTSYPIGTYITFKNSATIVGSDVSYITGGSTSNTPFVNNNSALTLHFINVKFLNVNAKNLLELDGTVYLDNCTFDNVQTATGHNSVIYNTNNLMYLTGCNITNCHTGYGAVSNYNSGSTTSPVMYVDDCRFINNSASVEPGAINNCGILYVNNSEFDGNHANWWAGAIHTHTNAQTEIENTNFRRNTAGWNGGALFTYSKLKIKNCTFEDNNCTTNNGGGAIGAYNYGSGYNITIDSSRFNYNTNLCYAYTNISTTSVGRGGAISVLNGGYLTVYNSNFTGNYAKIGQAIAAATYNYENGTGGNPHIKICNNKFTDHTATGIDTVVITGNDYIFNNNVFINSYQNTIYTGTGNTYNSAALPGNLNSKLNLKTKLRATNTEILSDYQDHDVVYVNVSSDKDAEDDNVHGQSWDDAYGGLECFVMAINYLHNNGIIYIADGRYNEDYGYEYSIAHGNFTMIGQGPKTNIEKIITTVYGGSDQNSTHNFINLSFTGKDFGINANFINCTFLGSISISKGLTYHDPNHVVEYGYAQTYFMNFNNCVFKDVNTTNALVTLYKYGAVNFTNCIFENITADSIVYRNDINYFEEDGISFKNCTFTNCKYNGIADSLANFDDAVVIEDCTYDSEVALGTTEVNGHYYINATKLKVTAVGTSISIKSNENNVIVNLTDVNGNPVANAGIIYSIAGTNASATTGADGTFTLSNLKGIVNITVYYSGNESYLASNKSDNFIFKYNTAVSSAVNGDDILIILKDDENNPIANANVIYTVNGIDYNATTDENGTVTVSNLKGKFAFNVLYKGDTLHTASNASNTFIFKYGTKITAKKVTATYNVAKNLVITLKDENGIAIAGKKVTVKVGSIRKTLTTNAKGQATLKVSNLLPKTYSATVTYAGDDTHIKSSVKVKVVVKKATLKVSAKAKKFKKSLKTKKYSIVLKNNVGKVLKKTKVTLKIKGKTFKAYTNSKGIATFKITKLTKKGKYNAYIKFAGSKYYNSLNKKVKITLK
;
A
#
# COMPACT_ATOMS: atom_id res chain seq x y z
N MET A 1 -9.35 23.68 71.06
CA MET A 1 -10.45 22.88 70.46
C MET A 1 -11.17 23.75 69.44
N LYS A 2 -11.27 23.31 68.18
CA LYS A 2 -12.05 23.95 67.08
C LYS A 2 -11.70 25.41 66.74
N LEU A 3 -12.04 25.94 65.57
CA LEU A 3 -11.96 25.38 64.20
C LEU A 3 -11.84 26.60 63.25
N ASN A 4 -11.19 26.47 62.10
CA ASN A 4 -10.85 27.63 61.26
C ASN A 4 -11.07 27.36 59.76
N LYS A 5 -11.28 28.43 58.97
CA LYS A 5 -11.60 28.50 57.53
C LYS A 5 -13.02 28.06 57.11
N ILE A 6 -13.80 29.03 56.61
CA ILE A 6 -14.75 28.99 55.48
C ILE A 6 -14.97 30.47 55.05
N ILE A 7 -15.38 30.71 53.79
CA ILE A 7 -15.50 31.99 53.05
C ILE A 7 -14.35 32.23 52.03
N VAL A 8 -14.31 31.37 51.00
CA VAL A 8 -14.19 31.71 49.56
C VAL A 8 -14.82 30.53 48.81
N LEU A 9 -16.14 30.56 48.55
CA LEU A 9 -16.86 29.42 47.96
C LEU A 9 -17.95 29.86 46.98
N SER A 10 -17.55 30.51 45.88
CA SER A 10 -18.42 30.78 44.71
C SER A 10 -17.67 30.97 43.38
N LEU A 11 -16.34 31.01 43.38
CA LEU A 11 -15.53 31.49 42.24
C LEU A 11 -14.32 30.58 41.93
N PHE A 12 -14.36 29.32 42.36
CA PHE A 12 -13.22 28.38 42.26
C PHE A 12 -13.64 26.98 41.78
N LEU A 13 -14.57 26.91 40.82
CA LEU A 13 -15.02 25.66 40.19
C LEU A 13 -15.12 25.77 38.65
N VAL A 14 -14.19 26.52 38.05
CA VAL A 14 -14.04 26.66 36.58
C VAL A 14 -12.58 26.47 36.11
N LEU A 15 -11.60 26.63 36.99
CA LEU A 15 -10.18 26.35 36.69
C LEU A 15 -9.67 25.11 37.43
N ILE A 16 -9.88 23.94 36.80
CA ILE A 16 -8.96 22.77 36.72
C ILE A 16 -9.50 21.92 35.56
N CYS A 17 -8.97 22.16 34.36
CA CYS A 17 -9.15 21.33 33.16
C CYS A 17 -8.16 21.66 32.01
N PHE A 18 -7.31 22.68 32.18
CA PHE A 18 -6.30 23.10 31.19
C PHE A 18 -4.87 22.77 31.63
N ILE A 19 -4.45 21.51 31.42
CA ILE A 19 -3.04 21.12 31.25
C ILE A 19 -3.04 20.05 30.15
N GLY A 20 -2.43 20.32 28.98
CA GLY A 20 -2.42 19.34 27.88
C GLY A 20 -2.08 19.85 26.47
N ALA A 21 -2.04 21.17 26.22
CA ALA A 21 -1.72 21.71 24.89
C ALA A 21 -0.90 23.01 24.98
N ALA A 22 0.43 22.90 24.91
CA ALA A 22 1.35 24.02 24.71
C ALA A 22 2.76 23.56 24.31
N SER A 23 2.96 23.26 23.03
CA SER A 23 4.21 23.60 22.34
C SER A 23 3.89 23.75 20.85
N ALA A 24 4.32 24.85 20.25
CA ALA A 24 4.11 25.18 18.85
C ALA A 24 5.42 25.77 18.30
N THR A 25 5.56 25.72 16.96
CA THR A 25 6.58 26.43 16.15
C THR A 25 8.05 26.21 16.53
N GLU A 26 8.83 25.68 15.58
CA GLU A 26 10.18 26.20 15.33
C GLU A 26 10.22 26.83 13.94
N ASP A 27 11.01 27.90 13.80
CA ASP A 27 11.02 28.79 12.63
C ASP A 27 11.88 28.27 11.47
N VAL A 28 11.55 28.75 10.26
CA VAL A 28 12.42 28.64 9.08
C VAL A 28 13.20 29.95 8.91
N ASN A 29 14.53 29.91 9.09
CA ASN A 29 15.41 30.96 8.58
C ASN A 29 16.85 30.45 8.30
N ASP A 30 17.61 31.20 7.51
CA ASP A 30 18.71 30.67 6.68
C ASP A 30 20.10 31.26 7.01
N THR A 31 21.15 30.63 6.46
CA THR A 31 22.57 31.03 6.30
C THR A 31 23.52 30.91 7.50
N ALA A 32 24.53 30.02 7.37
CA ALA A 32 25.95 30.40 7.12
C ALA A 32 27.02 29.30 7.42
N ILE A 33 27.31 28.46 6.42
CA ILE A 33 28.62 27.84 6.03
C ILE A 33 29.75 27.71 7.09
N ALA A 34 30.19 26.46 7.38
CA ALA A 34 31.62 26.08 7.50
C ALA A 34 31.89 24.54 7.55
N ASP A 35 32.06 23.92 6.38
CA ASP A 35 33.12 22.96 6.00
C ASP A 35 33.53 21.77 6.93
N SER A 36 33.20 20.51 6.54
CA SER A 36 34.18 19.38 6.45
C SER A 36 33.61 18.05 5.86
N GLU A 37 34.07 17.73 4.63
CA GLU A 37 34.43 16.41 4.07
C GLU A 37 33.51 15.13 4.20
N ILE A 38 32.72 14.87 3.13
CA ILE A 38 32.74 13.67 2.23
C ILE A 38 32.33 12.25 2.76
N ASP A 39 31.09 11.85 2.39
CA ASP A 39 30.64 10.69 1.56
C ASP A 39 30.96 9.18 1.81
N GLU A 40 30.12 8.34 1.16
CA GLU A 40 30.22 6.91 0.75
C GLU A 40 30.20 5.75 1.79
N VAL A 41 28.96 5.34 2.16
CA VAL A 41 28.31 4.00 2.00
C VAL A 41 28.92 2.64 2.47
N SER A 42 27.97 1.73 2.75
CA SER A 42 27.97 0.27 3.03
C SER A 42 28.41 -0.63 1.82
N ALA A 43 28.40 -1.99 1.72
CA ALA A 43 28.17 -3.21 2.55
C ALA A 43 28.75 -4.51 1.85
N VAL A 44 29.18 -5.56 2.58
CA VAL A 44 28.56 -6.89 2.92
C VAL A 44 28.09 -7.84 1.78
N ASP A 45 28.47 -9.15 1.81
CA ASP A 45 28.12 -10.32 0.93
C ASP A 45 29.18 -11.24 0.23
N ILE A 46 28.77 -12.44 -0.22
CA ILE A 46 29.53 -13.73 -0.09
C ILE A 46 29.92 -14.36 -1.46
N GLU A 47 30.59 -15.55 -1.54
CA GLU A 47 30.47 -16.64 -2.57
C GLU A 47 31.15 -17.95 -2.01
N GLN A 48 31.14 -19.21 -2.51
CA GLN A 48 30.40 -20.03 -3.52
C GLN A 48 29.67 -21.21 -2.78
N SER A 49 29.17 -22.34 -3.33
CA SER A 49 29.07 -22.88 -4.71
C SER A 49 27.88 -23.82 -4.91
N VAL A 50 27.28 -23.72 -6.10
CA VAL A 50 26.36 -24.61 -6.83
C VAL A 50 26.65 -26.13 -6.71
N ASP A 51 25.59 -26.95 -6.62
CA ASP A 51 25.36 -28.09 -7.54
C ASP A 51 23.86 -28.50 -7.55
N ASP A 52 23.36 -28.97 -8.70
CA ASP A 52 21.95 -29.37 -8.94
C ASP A 52 21.87 -30.87 -9.27
N ASN A 53 20.85 -31.61 -8.76
CA ASN A 53 20.23 -32.75 -9.45
C ASN A 53 18.99 -33.35 -8.72
N GLU A 54 18.16 -34.06 -9.50
CA GLU A 54 17.07 -34.98 -9.12
C GLU A 54 16.04 -34.52 -8.06
N ILE A 55 14.93 -33.95 -8.54
CA ILE A 55 13.64 -33.99 -7.82
C ILE A 55 12.86 -35.22 -8.31
N THR A 56 12.64 -36.18 -7.41
CA THR A 56 11.74 -37.32 -7.64
C THR A 56 10.28 -36.93 -7.36
N GLU A 57 9.32 -37.66 -7.93
CA GLU A 57 7.88 -37.41 -7.71
C GLU A 57 7.49 -37.42 -6.22
N ILE A 58 6.73 -36.41 -5.79
CA ILE A 58 5.89 -36.49 -4.59
C ILE A 58 4.48 -36.05 -4.99
N GLN A 59 3.48 -36.80 -4.54
CA GLN A 59 2.09 -36.63 -4.91
C GLN A 59 1.40 -35.46 -4.20
N SER A 60 0.24 -35.10 -4.73
CA SER A 60 -0.73 -34.12 -4.22
C SER A 60 -1.03 -34.18 -2.72
N SER A 61 -1.04 -33.01 -2.08
CA SER A 61 -1.95 -32.67 -0.98
C SER A 61 -2.19 -31.17 -0.92
N ASP A 62 -3.44 -30.73 -0.83
CA ASP A 62 -3.80 -29.32 -0.65
C ASP A 62 -3.26 -28.74 0.66
N GLU A 63 -2.54 -27.60 0.60
CA GLU A 63 -2.47 -26.61 1.70
C GLU A 63 -1.65 -25.36 1.30
N SER A 64 -2.31 -24.23 0.95
CA SER A 64 -1.62 -22.92 0.84
C SER A 64 -2.55 -21.68 0.82
N ASN A 65 -3.32 -21.48 1.89
CA ASN A 65 -3.75 -20.13 2.29
C ASN A 65 -3.45 -19.89 3.79
N LYS A 66 -2.33 -20.46 4.27
CA LYS A 66 -1.82 -20.28 5.63
C LYS A 66 -0.58 -19.37 5.59
N VAL A 67 -0.60 -18.29 6.37
CA VAL A 67 0.63 -17.60 6.77
C VAL A 67 1.55 -18.62 7.44
N LEU A 68 2.81 -18.72 7.01
CA LEU A 68 3.74 -19.73 7.52
C LEU A 68 4.08 -19.47 8.99
N ALA A 69 3.43 -20.25 9.86
CA ALA A 69 3.69 -20.40 11.28
C ALA A 69 5.20 -20.45 11.57
N ARG A 70 5.73 -19.41 12.23
CA ARG A 70 7.17 -19.31 12.51
C ARG A 70 7.53 -19.85 13.88
N GLY A 71 8.65 -20.58 13.93
CA GLY A 71 9.21 -21.10 15.17
C GLY A 71 8.80 -22.52 15.54
N THR A 72 9.47 -23.07 16.55
CA THR A 72 9.18 -24.43 17.02
C THR A 72 7.80 -24.50 17.68
N PRO A 73 6.94 -25.47 17.32
CA PRO A 73 5.67 -25.72 18.02
C PRO A 73 5.89 -26.02 19.51
N THR A 74 5.19 -25.26 20.35
CA THR A 74 5.18 -25.44 21.80
C THR A 74 3.81 -25.11 22.39
N THR A 75 3.59 -25.49 23.64
CA THR A 75 2.37 -25.14 24.38
C THR A 75 2.67 -24.18 25.53
N ALA A 76 1.66 -23.41 25.91
CA ALA A 76 1.61 -22.66 27.16
C ALA A 76 0.28 -22.94 27.85
N LYS A 77 0.31 -23.33 29.13
CA LYS A 77 -0.89 -23.66 29.93
C LYS A 77 -1.36 -22.55 30.88
N ASP A 78 -0.53 -21.52 31.04
CA ASP A 78 -0.71 -20.39 31.95
C ASP A 78 0.05 -19.15 31.44
N TRP A 79 -0.26 -17.98 32.00
CA TRP A 79 0.29 -16.68 31.56
C TRP A 79 1.81 -16.59 31.70
N ASN A 80 2.38 -17.13 32.78
CA ASN A 80 3.83 -17.10 33.01
C ASN A 80 4.56 -17.95 31.95
N THR A 81 4.00 -19.11 31.61
CA THR A 81 4.52 -19.96 30.52
C THR A 81 4.42 -19.22 29.18
N LEU A 82 3.29 -18.59 28.87
CA LEU A 82 3.09 -17.82 27.63
C LEU A 82 4.15 -16.70 27.50
N ARG A 83 4.29 -15.85 28.52
CA ARG A 83 5.32 -14.80 28.59
C ARG A 83 6.72 -15.38 28.31
N THR A 84 7.09 -16.45 29.00
CA THR A 84 8.42 -17.08 28.87
C THR A 84 8.66 -17.73 27.50
N LYS A 85 7.63 -18.00 26.69
CA LYS A 85 7.80 -18.32 25.27
C LYS A 85 8.05 -17.06 24.44
N CYS A 86 7.14 -16.09 24.46
CA CYS A 86 7.22 -14.85 23.68
C CYS A 86 8.51 -14.05 23.91
N GLU A 87 9.08 -14.17 25.12
CA GLU A 87 10.35 -13.54 25.51
C GLU A 87 11.62 -14.27 25.03
N LYS A 88 11.54 -15.31 24.20
CA LYS A 88 12.72 -15.98 23.63
C LYS A 88 13.35 -15.23 22.45
N THR A 89 14.65 -15.44 22.27
CA THR A 89 15.46 -14.93 21.14
C THR A 89 15.26 -15.69 19.82
N THR A 90 14.28 -16.60 19.75
CA THR A 90 14.00 -17.48 18.59
C THR A 90 12.50 -17.50 18.35
N ASP A 91 12.08 -17.45 17.08
CA ASP A 91 10.67 -17.52 16.70
C ASP A 91 9.91 -18.63 17.46
N GLN A 92 8.68 -18.37 17.91
CA GLN A 92 7.86 -19.33 18.66
C GLN A 92 6.47 -19.52 18.05
N TYR A 93 6.06 -20.79 17.92
CA TYR A 93 4.66 -21.16 17.75
C TYR A 93 4.11 -21.69 19.07
N ILE A 94 3.00 -21.13 19.55
CA ILE A 94 2.54 -21.29 20.94
C ILE A 94 1.03 -21.60 20.96
N THR A 95 0.67 -22.85 21.21
CA THR A 95 -0.73 -23.23 21.42
C THR A 95 -1.15 -23.04 22.88
N LEU A 96 -2.30 -22.40 23.10
CA LEU A 96 -2.91 -22.19 24.42
C LEU A 96 -3.70 -23.44 24.85
N THR A 97 -3.19 -24.16 25.85
CA THR A 97 -3.77 -25.42 26.36
C THR A 97 -4.40 -25.32 27.76
N GLY A 98 -4.40 -24.14 28.37
CA GLY A 98 -5.16 -23.83 29.59
C GLY A 98 -6.54 -23.27 29.25
N THR A 99 -7.48 -23.36 30.19
CA THR A 99 -8.82 -22.78 30.01
C THR A 99 -8.84 -21.27 30.27
N SER A 100 -8.12 -20.78 31.29
CA SER A 100 -8.03 -19.34 31.59
C SER A 100 -6.59 -18.87 31.82
N TYR A 101 -6.31 -17.66 31.35
CA TYR A 101 -5.02 -16.99 31.48
C TYR A 101 -5.22 -15.63 32.18
N PRO A 102 -5.23 -15.61 33.53
CA PRO A 102 -5.19 -14.37 34.28
C PRO A 102 -3.93 -13.58 33.94
N ILE A 103 -4.10 -12.34 33.49
CA ILE A 103 -3.00 -11.44 33.11
C ILE A 103 -2.11 -11.16 34.32
N GLY A 104 -0.81 -11.46 34.18
CA GLY A 104 0.23 -11.17 35.17
C GLY A 104 0.99 -9.88 34.85
N THR A 105 2.33 -9.97 34.76
CA THR A 105 3.14 -8.89 34.17
C THR A 105 2.90 -8.80 32.66
N TYR A 106 3.26 -7.67 32.07
CA TYR A 106 3.32 -7.53 30.61
C TYR A 106 4.27 -8.56 29.97
N ILE A 107 4.06 -8.75 28.66
CA ILE A 107 4.86 -9.60 27.77
C ILE A 107 5.53 -8.68 26.74
N THR A 108 6.84 -8.81 26.57
CA THR A 108 7.60 -8.15 25.50
C THR A 108 8.16 -9.19 24.54
N PHE A 109 7.80 -9.10 23.27
CA PHE A 109 8.27 -10.01 22.24
C PHE A 109 9.77 -9.79 21.96
N LYS A 110 10.57 -10.85 22.00
CA LYS A 110 12.02 -10.78 21.64
C LYS A 110 12.34 -11.40 20.27
N ASN A 111 11.39 -12.10 19.66
CA ASN A 111 11.42 -12.51 18.27
C ASN A 111 9.98 -12.75 17.77
N SER A 112 9.81 -13.15 16.50
CA SER A 112 8.48 -13.37 15.89
C SER A 112 7.69 -14.46 16.61
N ALA A 113 6.36 -14.34 16.68
CA ALA A 113 5.55 -15.27 17.46
C ALA A 113 4.15 -15.50 16.89
N THR A 114 3.75 -16.77 16.78
CA THR A 114 2.37 -17.18 16.55
C THR A 114 1.76 -17.71 17.86
N ILE A 115 0.64 -17.14 18.30
CA ILE A 115 -0.13 -17.55 19.48
C ILE A 115 -1.48 -18.08 18.99
N VAL A 116 -1.78 -19.35 19.30
CA VAL A 116 -2.98 -20.04 18.82
C VAL A 116 -3.87 -20.42 19.99
N GLY A 117 -5.07 -19.83 20.03
CA GLY A 117 -6.12 -20.18 20.96
C GLY A 117 -6.80 -21.52 20.63
N SER A 118 -7.48 -22.06 21.63
CA SER A 118 -8.45 -23.16 21.51
C SER A 118 -9.84 -22.68 21.92
N ASP A 119 -10.88 -23.46 21.58
CA ASP A 119 -12.29 -23.08 21.80
C ASP A 119 -12.61 -22.71 23.25
N VAL A 120 -11.89 -23.32 24.20
CA VAL A 120 -12.08 -23.18 25.65
C VAL A 120 -11.05 -22.27 26.33
N SER A 121 -10.03 -21.77 25.62
CA SER A 121 -8.97 -20.93 26.20
C SER A 121 -9.28 -19.44 26.09
N TYR A 122 -9.15 -18.68 27.18
CA TYR A 122 -9.29 -17.23 27.17
C TYR A 122 -8.35 -16.49 28.14
N ILE A 123 -7.93 -15.28 27.74
CA ILE A 123 -7.14 -14.33 28.53
C ILE A 123 -8.11 -13.41 29.29
N THR A 124 -7.82 -13.10 30.56
CA THR A 124 -8.77 -12.40 31.45
C THR A 124 -8.10 -11.62 32.58
N GLY A 125 -8.84 -10.76 33.27
CA GLY A 125 -8.36 -9.98 34.41
C GLY A 125 -7.42 -8.84 33.99
N GLY A 126 -6.33 -8.60 34.72
CA GLY A 126 -5.39 -7.52 34.45
C GLY A 126 -5.64 -6.24 35.27
N SER A 127 -5.20 -5.10 34.74
CA SER A 127 -5.30 -3.78 35.38
C SER A 127 -5.14 -2.67 34.36
N THR A 128 -5.91 -1.58 34.51
CA THR A 128 -5.81 -0.37 33.67
C THR A 128 -4.48 0.38 33.78
N SER A 129 -3.57 -0.04 34.66
CA SER A 129 -2.20 0.52 34.75
C SER A 129 -1.16 -0.19 33.85
N ASN A 130 -1.46 -1.38 33.30
CA ASN A 130 -0.48 -2.22 32.61
C ASN A 130 -0.90 -2.52 31.17
N THR A 131 0.02 -2.45 30.21
CA THR A 131 -0.19 -2.98 28.85
C THR A 131 0.23 -4.46 28.80
N PRO A 132 -0.67 -5.45 28.63
CA PRO A 132 -0.32 -6.88 28.72
C PRO A 132 0.56 -7.41 27.59
N PHE A 133 0.41 -6.93 26.34
CA PHE A 133 1.24 -7.32 25.20
C PHE A 133 1.87 -6.07 24.56
N VAL A 134 3.21 -6.05 24.50
CA VAL A 134 3.99 -4.93 23.96
C VAL A 134 4.97 -5.41 22.90
N ASN A 135 4.96 -4.77 21.73
CA ASN A 135 6.05 -4.84 20.75
C ASN A 135 6.40 -3.44 20.25
N ASN A 136 7.68 -3.10 20.28
CA ASN A 136 8.26 -1.88 19.72
C ASN A 136 9.38 -2.16 18.70
N ASN A 137 9.44 -3.38 18.16
CA ASN A 137 10.38 -3.80 17.14
C ASN A 137 9.64 -4.08 15.83
N SER A 138 9.82 -3.17 14.87
CA SER A 138 9.21 -3.21 13.54
C SER A 138 9.62 -4.39 12.67
N ALA A 139 10.72 -5.08 13.00
CA ALA A 139 11.20 -6.25 12.25
C ALA A 139 10.48 -7.57 12.62
N LEU A 140 9.57 -7.58 13.61
CA LEU A 140 8.89 -8.80 14.06
C LEU A 140 7.57 -9.06 13.31
N THR A 141 7.28 -10.34 13.08
CA THR A 141 5.94 -10.80 12.68
C THR A 141 5.23 -11.40 13.90
N LEU A 142 4.04 -10.91 14.22
CA LEU A 142 3.21 -11.38 15.34
C LEU A 142 1.87 -11.87 14.80
N HIS A 143 1.40 -13.01 15.26
CA HIS A 143 0.19 -13.65 14.73
C HIS A 143 -0.63 -14.24 15.87
N PHE A 144 -1.86 -13.78 16.04
CA PHE A 144 -2.82 -14.31 16.99
C PHE A 144 -3.92 -15.01 16.20
N ILE A 145 -4.19 -16.28 16.49
CA ILE A 145 -5.18 -17.11 15.78
C ILE A 145 -6.17 -17.66 16.81
N ASN A 146 -7.47 -17.44 16.64
CA ASN A 146 -8.54 -17.91 17.55
C ASN A 146 -8.36 -17.48 19.03
N VAL A 147 -7.60 -16.42 19.31
CA VAL A 147 -7.29 -15.99 20.69
C VAL A 147 -8.45 -15.18 21.26
N LYS A 148 -8.92 -15.58 22.45
CA LYS A 148 -10.06 -14.95 23.13
C LYS A 148 -9.58 -14.13 24.34
N PHE A 149 -10.04 -12.89 24.44
CA PHE A 149 -9.78 -11.95 25.52
C PHE A 149 -11.13 -11.56 26.11
N LEU A 150 -11.42 -12.03 27.33
CA LEU A 150 -12.74 -11.93 27.96
C LEU A 150 -12.63 -11.27 29.34
N ASN A 151 -13.40 -10.20 29.58
CA ASN A 151 -13.41 -9.47 30.86
C ASN A 151 -12.00 -8.99 31.27
N VAL A 152 -11.35 -8.24 30.38
CA VAL A 152 -9.96 -7.79 30.54
C VAL A 152 -9.92 -6.31 30.94
N ASN A 153 -9.03 -5.98 31.88
CA ASN A 153 -8.66 -4.63 32.25
C ASN A 153 -7.21 -4.38 31.80
N ALA A 154 -6.95 -3.31 31.06
CA ALA A 154 -5.63 -3.03 30.49
C ALA A 154 -5.35 -1.53 30.34
N LYS A 155 -4.08 -1.12 30.21
CA LYS A 155 -3.74 0.24 29.74
C LYS A 155 -4.08 0.33 28.25
N ASN A 156 -3.24 -0.25 27.40
CA ASN A 156 -3.63 -0.82 26.11
C ASN A 156 -3.70 -2.34 26.29
N LEU A 157 -4.52 -3.11 25.55
CA LEU A 157 -4.43 -4.58 25.62
C LEU A 157 -3.30 -5.11 24.71
N LEU A 158 -3.32 -4.74 23.43
CA LEU A 158 -2.24 -4.98 22.47
C LEU A 158 -1.64 -3.63 22.04
N GLU A 159 -0.35 -3.39 22.27
CA GLU A 159 0.39 -2.18 21.87
C GLU A 159 1.58 -2.62 21.01
N LEU A 160 1.38 -2.67 19.68
CA LEU A 160 2.22 -3.47 18.77
C LEU A 160 2.69 -2.68 17.54
N ASP A 161 4.00 -2.73 17.30
CA ASP A 161 4.69 -2.49 16.03
C ASP A 161 4.85 -3.82 15.24
N GLY A 162 5.32 -3.75 14.00
CA GLY A 162 5.73 -4.88 13.17
C GLY A 162 4.74 -5.24 12.06
N THR A 163 4.73 -6.51 11.67
CA THR A 163 3.63 -7.07 10.87
C THR A 163 2.76 -7.92 11.80
N VAL A 164 1.55 -7.45 12.08
CA VAL A 164 0.63 -8.08 13.04
C VAL A 164 -0.58 -8.67 12.34
N TYR A 165 -0.89 -9.92 12.61
CA TYR A 165 -2.09 -10.63 12.14
C TYR A 165 -2.96 -11.02 13.34
N LEU A 166 -4.24 -10.67 13.29
CA LEU A 166 -5.27 -11.04 14.27
C LEU A 166 -6.38 -11.78 13.51
N ASP A 167 -6.34 -13.11 13.55
CA ASP A 167 -7.24 -13.98 12.80
C ASP A 167 -8.27 -14.62 13.75
N ASN A 168 -9.56 -14.41 13.48
CA ASN A 168 -10.69 -14.95 14.25
C ASN A 168 -10.54 -14.76 15.78
N CYS A 169 -9.94 -13.65 16.20
CA CYS A 169 -9.75 -13.33 17.61
C CYS A 169 -11.01 -12.68 18.19
N THR A 170 -11.24 -12.90 19.49
CA THR A 170 -12.40 -12.35 20.21
C THR A 170 -11.93 -11.42 21.31
N PHE A 171 -12.47 -10.22 21.37
CA PHE A 171 -12.22 -9.22 22.40
C PHE A 171 -13.56 -8.79 22.97
N ASP A 172 -13.98 -9.41 24.08
CA ASP A 172 -15.29 -9.14 24.71
C ASP A 172 -15.13 -8.57 26.12
N ASN A 173 -15.89 -7.50 26.39
CA ASN A 173 -15.87 -6.75 27.64
C ASN A 173 -14.43 -6.38 28.08
N VAL A 174 -13.67 -5.76 27.17
CA VAL A 174 -12.34 -5.21 27.49
C VAL A 174 -12.47 -3.74 27.88
N GLN A 175 -12.03 -3.41 29.10
CA GLN A 175 -11.95 -2.05 29.60
C GLN A 175 -10.50 -1.55 29.55
N THR A 176 -10.28 -0.39 28.92
CA THR A 176 -8.96 0.24 28.84
C THR A 176 -8.85 1.44 29.77
N ALA A 177 -7.65 2.03 29.87
CA ALA A 177 -7.47 3.29 30.58
C ALA A 177 -8.11 4.48 29.82
N THR A 178 -8.33 5.59 30.52
CA THR A 178 -8.73 6.88 29.90
C THR A 178 -7.57 7.50 29.12
N GLY A 179 -7.87 8.36 28.14
CA GLY A 179 -6.85 9.01 27.30
C GLY A 179 -6.47 8.17 26.08
N HIS A 180 -5.23 8.24 25.61
CA HIS A 180 -4.77 7.56 24.38
C HIS A 180 -4.53 6.05 24.62
N ASN A 181 -5.60 5.31 24.90
CA ASN A 181 -5.58 3.93 25.40
C ASN A 181 -6.74 3.08 24.84
N SER A 182 -6.43 1.91 24.27
CA SER A 182 -7.26 1.14 23.32
C SER A 182 -7.08 -0.38 23.50
N VAL A 183 -8.00 -1.19 22.97
CA VAL A 183 -7.90 -2.66 23.03
C VAL A 183 -6.79 -3.13 22.10
N ILE A 184 -6.79 -2.64 20.86
CA ILE A 184 -5.75 -2.93 19.87
C ILE A 184 -5.16 -1.61 19.42
N TYR A 185 -3.84 -1.47 19.49
CA TYR A 185 -3.12 -0.25 19.15
C TYR A 185 -1.99 -0.60 18.17
N ASN A 186 -2.22 -0.32 16.88
CA ASN A 186 -1.15 -0.34 15.89
C ASN A 186 -0.31 0.92 16.06
N THR A 187 0.92 0.78 16.55
CA THR A 187 1.82 1.92 16.74
C THR A 187 2.58 2.30 15.47
N ASN A 188 2.77 1.35 14.55
CA ASN A 188 3.56 1.52 13.32
C ASN A 188 3.49 0.25 12.45
N ASN A 189 3.71 0.40 11.13
CA ASN A 189 3.70 -0.69 10.15
C ASN A 189 2.33 -1.39 10.01
N LEU A 190 2.31 -2.66 9.60
CA LEU A 190 1.15 -3.36 9.05
C LEU A 190 0.37 -4.11 10.14
N MET A 191 -0.95 -3.89 10.22
CA MET A 191 -1.84 -4.68 11.07
C MET A 191 -3.06 -5.19 10.28
N TYR A 192 -3.32 -6.49 10.38
CA TYR A 192 -4.46 -7.18 9.78
C TYR A 192 -5.40 -7.69 10.87
N LEU A 193 -6.67 -7.32 10.80
CA LEU A 193 -7.77 -7.89 11.57
C LEU A 193 -8.66 -8.64 10.58
N THR A 194 -8.80 -9.95 10.73
CA THR A 194 -9.60 -10.80 9.84
C THR A 194 -10.53 -11.69 10.68
N GLY A 195 -11.84 -11.68 10.40
CA GLY A 195 -12.83 -12.49 11.14
C GLY A 195 -12.97 -12.11 12.63
N CYS A 196 -12.43 -10.96 13.06
CA CYS A 196 -12.32 -10.61 14.47
C CYS A 196 -13.63 -10.05 15.04
N ASN A 197 -13.94 -10.44 16.28
CA ASN A 197 -15.09 -9.95 17.03
C ASN A 197 -14.61 -9.05 18.17
N ILE A 198 -14.92 -7.76 18.10
CA ILE A 198 -14.60 -6.73 19.10
C ILE A 198 -15.92 -6.24 19.68
N THR A 199 -16.25 -6.66 20.90
CA THR A 199 -17.59 -6.51 21.47
C THR A 199 -17.57 -5.92 22.88
N ASN A 200 -18.52 -5.04 23.16
CA ASN A 200 -18.74 -4.46 24.49
C ASN A 200 -17.48 -3.81 25.12
N CYS A 201 -16.52 -3.36 24.32
CA CYS A 201 -15.27 -2.79 24.82
C CYS A 201 -15.45 -1.31 25.21
N HIS A 202 -14.77 -0.88 26.28
CA HIS A 202 -14.96 0.44 26.90
C HIS A 202 -13.61 1.14 27.01
N THR A 203 -13.40 2.24 26.26
CA THR A 203 -12.05 2.78 26.02
C THR A 203 -11.88 4.30 26.12
N GLY A 204 -10.62 4.75 26.11
CA GLY A 204 -10.25 6.16 26.00
C GLY A 204 -10.11 6.66 24.56
N TYR A 205 -9.53 5.83 23.66
CA TYR A 205 -9.09 6.24 22.31
C TYR A 205 -9.70 5.41 21.17
N GLY A 206 -10.84 4.77 21.45
CA GLY A 206 -11.50 3.78 20.60
C GLY A 206 -11.07 2.35 20.91
N ALA A 207 -11.92 1.38 20.57
CA ALA A 207 -11.60 -0.03 20.76
C ALA A 207 -10.32 -0.41 20.01
N VAL A 208 -10.13 0.11 18.80
CA VAL A 208 -8.93 -0.06 17.98
C VAL A 208 -8.36 1.31 17.59
N SER A 209 -7.04 1.43 17.59
CA SER A 209 -6.34 2.64 17.14
C SER A 209 -5.25 2.32 16.14
N ASN A 210 -5.19 3.11 15.08
CA ASN A 210 -4.13 3.09 14.06
C ASN A 210 -3.39 4.43 14.10
N TYR A 211 -2.32 4.52 14.90
CA TYR A 211 -1.72 5.80 15.30
C TYR A 211 -0.20 5.73 15.48
N ASN A 212 0.50 6.65 14.83
CA ASN A 212 1.90 6.98 15.09
C ASN A 212 2.03 8.51 15.21
N SER A 213 2.61 9.02 16.29
CA SER A 213 2.72 10.47 16.53
C SER A 213 3.66 11.18 15.55
N GLY A 214 4.50 10.44 14.81
CA GLY A 214 5.43 10.97 13.80
C GLY A 214 5.07 10.66 12.35
N SER A 215 3.96 9.95 12.06
CA SER A 215 3.61 9.55 10.68
C SER A 215 2.14 9.19 10.49
N THR A 216 1.50 9.75 9.44
CA THR A 216 0.15 9.35 9.01
C THR A 216 0.14 8.33 7.86
N THR A 217 1.30 7.81 7.46
CA THR A 217 1.44 6.84 6.35
C THR A 217 2.10 5.52 6.76
N SER A 218 2.84 5.49 7.87
CA SER A 218 3.54 4.30 8.36
C SER A 218 2.63 3.31 9.12
N PRO A 219 1.67 3.72 9.97
CA PRO A 219 0.68 2.80 10.53
C PRO A 219 -0.43 2.52 9.50
N VAL A 220 -0.46 1.28 8.99
CA VAL A 220 -1.43 0.81 7.99
C VAL A 220 -2.23 -0.35 8.58
N MET A 221 -3.57 -0.24 8.51
CA MET A 221 -4.47 -1.24 9.07
C MET A 221 -5.47 -1.76 8.02
N TYR A 222 -5.65 -3.08 8.01
CA TYR A 222 -6.67 -3.79 7.23
C TYR A 222 -7.67 -4.44 8.18
N VAL A 223 -8.96 -4.28 7.89
CA VAL A 223 -10.07 -4.81 8.69
C VAL A 223 -11.04 -5.51 7.72
N ASP A 224 -11.10 -6.83 7.77
CA ASP A 224 -11.90 -7.65 6.85
C ASP A 224 -12.74 -8.69 7.61
N ASP A 225 -14.01 -8.86 7.23
CA ASP A 225 -14.95 -9.77 7.90
C ASP A 225 -15.04 -9.57 9.44
N CYS A 226 -14.86 -8.33 9.90
CA CYS A 226 -14.77 -8.01 11.33
C CYS A 226 -16.07 -7.41 11.88
N ARG A 227 -16.31 -7.64 13.17
CA ARG A 227 -17.53 -7.21 13.87
C ARG A 227 -17.19 -6.34 15.08
N PHE A 228 -17.65 -5.10 15.05
CA PHE A 228 -17.51 -4.11 16.11
C PHE A 228 -18.89 -3.82 16.69
N ILE A 229 -19.22 -4.43 17.83
CA ILE A 229 -20.58 -4.40 18.39
C ILE A 229 -20.60 -3.78 19.79
N ASN A 230 -21.44 -2.77 20.00
CA ASN A 230 -21.63 -2.07 21.30
C ASN A 230 -20.34 -1.53 21.95
N ASN A 231 -19.31 -1.20 21.16
CA ASN A 231 -18.08 -0.62 21.72
C ASN A 231 -18.30 0.86 22.05
N SER A 232 -17.69 1.33 23.13
CA SER A 232 -17.83 2.71 23.57
C SER A 232 -16.50 3.37 23.94
N ALA A 233 -16.43 4.68 23.73
CA ALA A 233 -15.27 5.48 24.07
C ALA A 233 -15.65 6.83 24.69
N SER A 234 -14.83 7.27 25.66
CA SER A 234 -15.13 8.45 26.48
C SER A 234 -15.02 9.79 25.72
N VAL A 235 -14.26 9.82 24.62
CA VAL A 235 -13.99 11.01 23.80
C VAL A 235 -13.93 10.60 22.32
N GLU A 236 -12.88 9.85 21.95
CA GLU A 236 -12.63 9.25 20.62
C GLU A 236 -13.74 8.29 20.15
N PRO A 237 -13.73 7.84 18.88
CA PRO A 237 -14.80 7.03 18.35
C PRO A 237 -14.96 5.68 19.06
N GLY A 238 -16.18 5.12 19.07
CA GLY A 238 -16.47 3.89 19.81
C GLY A 238 -15.69 2.67 19.32
N ALA A 239 -15.53 2.50 18.00
CA ALA A 239 -14.87 1.34 17.40
C ALA A 239 -13.42 1.60 16.94
N ILE A 240 -13.18 2.40 15.90
CA ILE A 240 -11.84 2.59 15.31
C ILE A 240 -11.44 4.06 15.25
N ASN A 241 -10.29 4.39 15.85
CA ASN A 241 -9.63 5.67 15.65
C ASN A 241 -8.49 5.55 14.63
N ASN A 242 -8.55 6.27 13.52
CA ASN A 242 -7.54 6.25 12.47
C ASN A 242 -6.82 7.60 12.31
N CYS A 243 -5.50 7.56 12.52
CA CYS A 243 -4.56 8.64 12.18
C CYS A 243 -3.53 8.20 11.11
N GLY A 244 -3.72 7.03 10.50
CA GLY A 244 -2.86 6.44 9.49
C GLY A 244 -3.61 6.12 8.20
N ILE A 245 -3.26 4.99 7.57
CA ILE A 245 -4.01 4.43 6.44
C ILE A 245 -4.87 3.26 6.94
N LEU A 246 -6.18 3.29 6.68
CA LEU A 246 -7.14 2.27 7.08
C LEU A 246 -7.93 1.76 5.87
N TYR A 247 -8.01 0.44 5.73
CA TYR A 247 -8.87 -0.27 4.79
C TYR A 247 -9.88 -1.10 5.57
N VAL A 248 -11.17 -0.98 5.24
CA VAL A 248 -12.26 -1.72 5.87
C VAL A 248 -13.10 -2.40 4.79
N ASN A 249 -13.34 -3.69 4.91
CA ASN A 249 -14.13 -4.47 3.96
C ASN A 249 -15.02 -5.51 4.68
N ASN A 250 -16.16 -5.86 4.07
CA ASN A 250 -17.07 -6.93 4.51
C ASN A 250 -17.48 -6.90 6.01
N SER A 251 -17.39 -5.74 6.67
CA SER A 251 -17.42 -5.66 8.14
C SER A 251 -18.76 -5.14 8.68
N GLU A 252 -18.98 -5.29 9.99
CA GLU A 252 -20.15 -4.79 10.70
C GLU A 252 -19.76 -3.89 11.87
N PHE A 253 -20.38 -2.70 11.94
CA PHE A 253 -20.28 -1.74 13.02
C PHE A 253 -21.68 -1.46 13.55
N ASP A 254 -22.07 -2.08 14.66
CA ASP A 254 -23.42 -2.01 15.21
C ASP A 254 -23.44 -1.48 16.65
N GLY A 255 -24.24 -0.45 16.92
CA GLY A 255 -24.46 0.09 18.26
C GLY A 255 -23.23 0.73 18.93
N ASN A 256 -22.17 1.05 18.20
CA ASN A 256 -20.98 1.68 18.78
C ASN A 256 -21.24 3.17 19.10
N HIS A 257 -20.70 3.66 20.22
CA HIS A 257 -21.03 4.98 20.76
C HIS A 257 -19.81 5.78 21.21
N ALA A 258 -19.79 7.07 20.91
CA ALA A 258 -18.80 8.02 21.43
C ALA A 258 -19.44 9.27 22.00
N ASN A 259 -18.95 9.72 23.16
CA ASN A 259 -19.46 10.94 23.82
C ASN A 259 -19.06 12.25 23.13
N TRP A 260 -18.08 12.23 22.20
CA TRP A 260 -17.63 13.41 21.46
C TRP A 260 -17.44 13.09 19.97
N TRP A 261 -16.55 12.18 19.59
CA TRP A 261 -16.29 11.88 18.18
C TRP A 261 -17.33 10.89 17.60
N ALA A 262 -16.98 10.16 16.53
CA ALA A 262 -17.95 9.33 15.79
C ALA A 262 -18.36 8.05 16.52
N GLY A 263 -19.56 7.53 16.30
CA GLY A 263 -19.97 6.27 16.95
C GLY A 263 -19.08 5.09 16.56
N ALA A 264 -18.76 4.93 15.28
CA ALA A 264 -17.90 3.86 14.78
C ALA A 264 -16.46 4.30 14.47
N ILE A 265 -16.23 5.16 13.46
CA ILE A 265 -14.86 5.47 12.96
C ILE A 265 -14.59 6.97 12.83
N HIS A 266 -13.44 7.41 13.35
CA HIS A 266 -12.89 8.77 13.16
C HIS A 266 -11.61 8.72 12.31
N THR A 267 -11.53 9.55 11.28
CA THR A 267 -10.34 9.72 10.42
C THR A 267 -9.74 11.11 10.62
N HIS A 268 -8.63 11.19 11.35
CA HIS A 268 -7.96 12.44 11.74
C HIS A 268 -7.19 13.10 10.59
N THR A 269 -6.65 14.29 10.85
CA THR A 269 -5.83 15.12 9.94
C THR A 269 -4.78 14.31 9.15
N ASN A 270 -4.72 14.49 7.82
CA ASN A 270 -3.79 13.84 6.89
C ASN A 270 -3.80 12.28 6.87
N ALA A 271 -4.78 11.65 7.52
CA ALA A 271 -5.03 10.20 7.43
C ALA A 271 -5.82 9.83 6.14
N GLN A 272 -5.95 8.54 5.87
CA GLN A 272 -6.80 8.02 4.79
C GLN A 272 -7.60 6.81 5.27
N THR A 273 -8.89 6.78 4.92
CA THR A 273 -9.77 5.63 5.18
C THR A 273 -10.52 5.25 3.90
N GLU A 274 -10.57 3.95 3.59
CA GLU A 274 -11.25 3.39 2.41
C GLU A 274 -12.11 2.20 2.85
N ILE A 275 -13.42 2.27 2.57
CA ILE A 275 -14.44 1.38 3.14
C ILE A 275 -15.28 0.78 2.00
N GLU A 276 -15.31 -0.55 1.90
CA GLU A 276 -16.18 -1.27 0.96
C GLU A 276 -17.10 -2.28 1.66
N ASN A 277 -18.27 -2.55 1.07
CA ASN A 277 -19.15 -3.68 1.40
C ASN A 277 -19.52 -3.83 2.91
N THR A 278 -19.53 -2.71 3.65
CA THR A 278 -19.56 -2.69 5.13
C THR A 278 -20.87 -2.09 5.65
N ASN A 279 -21.36 -2.62 6.77
CA ASN A 279 -22.62 -2.20 7.40
C ASN A 279 -22.37 -1.37 8.66
N PHE A 280 -22.99 -0.19 8.76
CA PHE A 280 -22.99 0.70 9.92
C PHE A 280 -24.43 0.84 10.44
N ARG A 281 -24.73 0.22 11.58
CA ARG A 281 -26.05 0.21 12.20
C ARG A 281 -26.06 0.91 13.55
N ARG A 282 -27.05 1.76 13.81
CA ARG A 282 -27.40 2.26 15.16
C ARG A 282 -26.24 2.95 15.92
N ASN A 283 -25.17 3.34 15.24
CA ASN A 283 -24.01 3.97 15.88
C ASN A 283 -24.36 5.40 16.27
N THR A 284 -23.89 5.84 17.44
CA THR A 284 -24.27 7.14 18.03
C THR A 284 -23.06 8.02 18.33
N ALA A 285 -23.14 9.30 17.97
CA ALA A 285 -22.06 10.28 18.16
C ALA A 285 -22.48 11.50 19.00
N GLY A 286 -21.56 11.93 19.85
CA GLY A 286 -21.74 13.03 20.80
C GLY A 286 -21.38 14.43 20.30
N TRP A 287 -20.75 14.58 19.13
CA TRP A 287 -20.41 15.88 18.55
C TRP A 287 -20.41 15.94 17.02
N ASN A 288 -19.88 14.92 16.32
CA ASN A 288 -19.43 15.12 14.93
C ASN A 288 -19.79 14.07 13.85
N GLY A 289 -20.37 12.89 14.12
CA GLY A 289 -20.93 12.05 13.04
C GLY A 289 -21.32 10.64 13.46
N GLY A 290 -22.59 10.27 13.31
CA GLY A 290 -23.18 9.12 14.04
C GLY A 290 -22.46 7.79 13.86
N ALA A 291 -22.12 7.42 12.62
CA ALA A 291 -21.22 6.31 12.32
C ALA A 291 -19.79 6.79 12.06
N LEU A 292 -19.61 7.74 11.15
CA LEU A 292 -18.31 8.15 10.62
C LEU A 292 -18.07 9.65 10.79
N PHE A 293 -16.82 10.03 11.06
CA PHE A 293 -16.36 11.42 10.98
C PHE A 293 -14.97 11.52 10.37
N THR A 294 -14.71 12.57 9.58
CA THR A 294 -13.43 12.77 8.89
C THR A 294 -13.03 14.24 8.73
N TYR A 295 -11.72 14.49 8.84
CA TYR A 295 -11.05 15.73 8.44
C TYR A 295 -10.21 15.57 7.15
N SER A 296 -10.28 14.40 6.51
CA SER A 296 -9.27 13.92 5.56
C SER A 296 -9.89 13.08 4.43
N LYS A 297 -9.09 12.21 3.79
CA LYS A 297 -9.54 11.35 2.69
C LYS A 297 -10.43 10.21 3.20
N LEU A 298 -11.63 10.11 2.67
CA LEU A 298 -12.58 9.04 2.95
C LEU A 298 -13.22 8.53 1.66
N LYS A 299 -13.10 7.23 1.39
CA LYS A 299 -13.83 6.57 0.29
C LYS A 299 -14.80 5.54 0.86
N ILE A 300 -16.00 5.48 0.29
CA ILE A 300 -17.08 4.58 0.70
C ILE A 300 -17.73 4.00 -0.57
N LYS A 301 -17.88 2.67 -0.63
CA LYS A 301 -18.49 1.96 -1.75
C LYS A 301 -19.32 0.77 -1.27
N ASN A 302 -20.49 0.53 -1.87
CA ASN A 302 -21.38 -0.59 -1.54
C ASN A 302 -21.76 -0.71 -0.04
N CYS A 303 -21.70 0.37 0.73
CA CYS A 303 -21.92 0.34 2.18
C CYS A 303 -23.37 0.65 2.54
N THR A 304 -23.83 0.16 3.70
CA THR A 304 -25.15 0.49 4.26
C THR A 304 -25.01 1.24 5.58
N PHE A 305 -25.69 2.37 5.69
CA PHE A 305 -25.82 3.19 6.89
C PHE A 305 -27.29 3.20 7.32
N GLU A 306 -27.59 2.66 8.48
CA GLU A 306 -28.95 2.36 8.94
C GLU A 306 -29.11 2.78 10.42
N ASP A 307 -30.14 3.57 10.73
CA ASP A 307 -30.48 4.05 12.10
C ASP A 307 -29.35 4.77 12.88
N ASN A 308 -28.29 5.25 12.21
CA ASN A 308 -27.20 5.96 12.91
C ASN A 308 -27.65 7.37 13.35
N ASN A 309 -27.11 7.86 14.47
CA ASN A 309 -27.59 9.09 15.13
C ASN A 309 -26.46 10.05 15.52
N CYS A 310 -26.61 11.33 15.15
CA CYS A 310 -25.79 12.42 15.70
C CYS A 310 -26.59 13.28 16.69
N THR A 311 -26.07 13.43 17.91
CA THR A 311 -26.78 14.10 19.02
C THR A 311 -26.56 15.61 19.11
N THR A 312 -25.86 16.21 18.14
CA THR A 312 -25.41 17.61 18.11
C THR A 312 -25.64 18.27 16.75
N ASN A 313 -25.57 19.60 16.72
CA ASN A 313 -25.88 20.42 15.55
C ASN A 313 -24.92 20.26 14.35
N ASN A 314 -23.72 19.69 14.50
CA ASN A 314 -22.64 19.84 13.51
C ASN A 314 -22.30 18.57 12.71
N GLY A 315 -22.45 17.37 13.28
CA GLY A 315 -22.19 16.11 12.57
C GLY A 315 -23.37 15.63 11.72
N GLY A 316 -23.12 14.77 10.73
CA GLY A 316 -24.21 14.09 10.02
C GLY A 316 -24.67 12.84 10.77
N GLY A 317 -25.94 12.45 10.61
CA GLY A 317 -26.49 11.30 11.34
C GLY A 317 -25.80 9.97 11.01
N ALA A 318 -25.34 9.77 9.77
CA ALA A 318 -24.38 8.72 9.44
C ALA A 318 -22.95 9.26 9.36
N ILE A 319 -22.71 10.29 8.53
CA ILE A 319 -21.36 10.77 8.18
C ILE A 319 -21.26 12.28 8.42
N GLY A 320 -20.32 12.70 9.27
CA GLY A 320 -19.91 14.09 9.34
C GLY A 320 -18.55 14.36 8.67
N ALA A 321 -18.33 15.60 8.25
CA ALA A 321 -17.00 16.11 7.94
C ALA A 321 -16.89 17.62 8.15
N TYR A 322 -15.67 18.08 8.38
CA TYR A 322 -15.36 19.48 8.68
C TYR A 322 -13.94 19.81 8.19
N ASN A 323 -13.60 21.08 7.93
CA ASN A 323 -12.22 21.47 7.64
C ASN A 323 -11.48 21.82 8.94
N TYR A 324 -10.51 21.00 9.35
CA TYR A 324 -9.71 21.23 10.55
C TYR A 324 -8.41 20.42 10.47
N GLY A 325 -7.26 21.10 10.52
CA GLY A 325 -5.94 20.49 10.26
C GLY A 325 -5.71 20.17 8.79
N SER A 326 -6.64 19.46 8.15
CA SER A 326 -6.72 19.23 6.71
C SER A 326 -8.14 19.47 6.18
N GLY A 327 -8.24 19.63 4.86
CA GLY A 327 -9.52 19.61 4.15
C GLY A 327 -9.94 18.18 3.84
N TYR A 328 -11.20 17.84 4.14
CA TYR A 328 -11.78 16.54 3.81
C TYR A 328 -11.88 16.34 2.29
N ASN A 329 -11.77 15.09 1.85
CA ASN A 329 -12.03 14.69 0.47
C ASN A 329 -12.75 13.35 0.48
N ILE A 330 -14.05 13.39 0.18
CA ILE A 330 -14.99 12.29 0.43
C ILE A 330 -15.59 11.84 -0.88
N THR A 331 -15.50 10.54 -1.17
CA THR A 331 -16.15 9.90 -2.32
C THR A 331 -17.05 8.78 -1.84
N ILE A 332 -18.32 8.80 -2.24
CA ILE A 332 -19.35 7.81 -1.89
C ILE A 332 -19.99 7.29 -3.18
N ASP A 333 -19.95 5.97 -3.37
CA ASP A 333 -20.49 5.26 -4.54
C ASP A 333 -21.44 4.14 -4.09
N SER A 334 -22.53 3.93 -4.84
CA SER A 334 -23.38 2.72 -4.79
C SER A 334 -23.82 2.30 -3.38
N SER A 335 -24.00 3.26 -2.48
CA SER A 335 -24.23 3.04 -1.04
C SER A 335 -25.66 3.40 -0.61
N ARG A 336 -26.07 2.94 0.57
CA ARG A 336 -27.43 3.08 1.10
C ARG A 336 -27.44 3.83 2.43
N PHE A 337 -28.34 4.80 2.58
CA PHE A 337 -28.52 5.60 3.78
C PHE A 337 -30.01 5.56 4.17
N ASN A 338 -30.37 4.70 5.11
CA ASN A 338 -31.74 4.49 5.57
C ASN A 338 -31.93 5.02 7.00
N TYR A 339 -32.92 5.89 7.22
CA TYR A 339 -33.40 6.32 8.53
C TYR A 339 -32.33 6.88 9.49
N ASN A 340 -31.20 7.33 8.97
CA ASN A 340 -30.17 7.98 9.77
C ASN A 340 -30.66 9.36 10.20
N THR A 341 -30.31 9.79 11.42
CA THR A 341 -30.85 11.02 12.00
C THR A 341 -29.80 11.92 12.62
N ASN A 342 -30.00 13.23 12.46
CA ASN A 342 -29.44 14.22 13.39
C ASN A 342 -30.60 14.96 14.05
N LEU A 343 -31.01 14.46 15.22
CA LEU A 343 -32.09 15.04 16.01
C LEU A 343 -31.62 16.20 16.91
N CYS A 344 -30.31 16.35 17.12
CA CYS A 344 -29.71 17.33 18.03
C CYS A 344 -30.20 17.23 19.50
N TYR A 345 -30.82 16.09 19.86
CA TYR A 345 -31.21 15.75 21.23
C TYR A 345 -30.00 15.22 21.99
N ALA A 346 -29.62 15.95 23.03
CA ALA A 346 -28.39 15.73 23.76
C ALA A 346 -28.55 14.62 24.82
N TYR A 347 -27.60 13.68 24.89
CA TYR A 347 -27.47 12.76 26.03
C TYR A 347 -26.87 13.47 27.27
N THR A 348 -26.13 14.56 27.05
CA THR A 348 -25.65 15.52 28.06
C THR A 348 -25.65 16.95 27.45
N ASN A 349 -25.62 18.00 28.27
CA ASN A 349 -25.94 19.40 27.91
C ASN A 349 -24.96 20.13 26.94
N ILE A 350 -24.53 19.50 25.84
CA ILE A 350 -23.58 20.03 24.84
C ILE A 350 -24.32 20.61 23.61
N SER A 351 -25.60 20.28 23.40
CA SER A 351 -26.43 20.81 22.31
C SER A 351 -26.71 22.31 22.51
N THR A 352 -26.18 23.16 21.63
CA THR A 352 -26.22 24.63 21.77
C THR A 352 -27.36 25.33 21.02
N THR A 353 -27.99 24.67 20.03
CA THR A 353 -28.98 25.34 19.13
C THR A 353 -30.22 24.52 18.78
N SER A 354 -30.31 23.24 19.15
CA SER A 354 -31.42 22.33 18.81
C SER A 354 -31.71 22.11 17.31
N VAL A 355 -30.77 22.44 16.42
CA VAL A 355 -30.87 22.24 14.96
C VAL A 355 -29.78 21.29 14.45
N GLY A 356 -30.18 20.04 14.19
CA GLY A 356 -29.33 19.05 13.53
C GLY A 356 -29.15 19.33 12.04
N ARG A 357 -28.03 18.88 11.48
CA ARG A 357 -27.68 18.99 10.05
C ARG A 357 -27.44 17.61 9.44
N GLY A 358 -27.92 17.38 8.23
CA GLY A 358 -27.56 16.21 7.41
C GLY A 358 -27.93 14.87 8.04
N GLY A 359 -29.19 14.43 7.93
CA GLY A 359 -29.64 13.19 8.57
C GLY A 359 -28.82 11.97 8.14
N ALA A 360 -28.39 11.91 6.88
CA ALA A 360 -27.33 11.01 6.45
C ALA A 360 -25.95 11.69 6.52
N ILE A 361 -25.74 12.79 5.78
CA ILE A 361 -24.41 13.37 5.55
C ILE A 361 -24.40 14.87 5.89
N SER A 362 -23.47 15.33 6.73
CA SER A 362 -23.19 16.76 6.93
C SER A 362 -21.72 17.04 6.63
N VAL A 363 -21.43 17.97 5.72
CA VAL A 363 -20.06 18.42 5.42
C VAL A 363 -19.96 19.93 5.55
N LEU A 364 -18.93 20.40 6.26
CA LEU A 364 -18.88 21.78 6.74
C LEU A 364 -17.55 22.45 6.39
N ASN A 365 -17.64 23.69 5.91
CA ASN A 365 -16.51 24.50 5.40
C ASN A 365 -15.75 23.83 4.24
N GLY A 366 -14.57 24.35 3.88
CA GLY A 366 -13.86 24.00 2.65
C GLY A 366 -13.40 22.55 2.57
N GLY A 367 -13.78 21.85 1.51
CA GLY A 367 -13.40 20.45 1.29
C GLY A 367 -14.21 19.88 0.13
N TYR A 368 -13.99 18.61 -0.20
CA TYR A 368 -14.61 17.96 -1.36
C TYR A 368 -15.58 16.86 -0.90
N LEU A 369 -16.81 16.88 -1.41
CA LEU A 369 -17.76 15.78 -1.27
C LEU A 369 -18.30 15.38 -2.64
N THR A 370 -18.06 14.14 -3.02
CA THR A 370 -18.60 13.48 -4.22
C THR A 370 -19.50 12.31 -3.79
N VAL A 371 -20.77 12.33 -4.17
CA VAL A 371 -21.77 11.28 -3.87
C VAL A 371 -22.46 10.87 -5.16
N TYR A 372 -22.43 9.59 -5.51
CA TYR A 372 -23.12 9.10 -6.70
C TYR A 372 -23.62 7.66 -6.60
N ASN A 373 -24.54 7.31 -7.49
CA ASN A 373 -25.22 6.01 -7.58
C ASN A 373 -25.89 5.54 -6.27
N SER A 374 -26.08 6.43 -5.29
CA SER A 374 -26.41 6.07 -3.91
C SER A 374 -27.88 6.37 -3.57
N ASN A 375 -28.44 5.57 -2.67
CA ASN A 375 -29.83 5.64 -2.24
C ASN A 375 -29.94 6.22 -0.83
N PHE A 376 -30.84 7.17 -0.66
CA PHE A 376 -31.21 7.78 0.61
C PHE A 376 -32.71 7.52 0.85
N THR A 377 -33.06 7.03 2.04
CA THR A 377 -34.43 6.67 2.41
C THR A 377 -34.75 7.21 3.81
N GLY A 378 -35.74 8.10 3.95
CA GLY A 378 -36.31 8.51 5.24
C GLY A 378 -35.33 9.07 6.27
N ASN A 379 -34.19 9.62 5.86
CA ASN A 379 -33.23 10.24 6.78
C ASN A 379 -33.79 11.57 7.33
N TYR A 380 -33.38 12.00 8.53
CA TYR A 380 -33.94 13.22 9.13
C TYR A 380 -32.91 14.11 9.83
N ALA A 381 -32.92 15.40 9.49
CA ALA A 381 -32.31 16.48 10.25
C ALA A 381 -33.08 17.78 10.00
N LYS A 382 -32.89 18.81 10.85
CA LYS A 382 -33.59 20.10 10.70
C LYS A 382 -33.02 21.02 9.60
N ILE A 383 -31.88 20.67 9.04
CA ILE A 383 -31.22 21.36 7.92
C ILE A 383 -30.64 20.25 7.04
N GLY A 384 -31.17 20.06 5.82
CA GLY A 384 -30.75 18.96 4.95
C GLY A 384 -31.18 17.60 5.50
N GLN A 385 -32.41 17.15 5.21
CA GLN A 385 -32.93 15.90 5.78
C GLN A 385 -32.02 14.70 5.48
N ALA A 386 -31.51 14.60 4.26
CA ALA A 386 -30.47 13.66 3.86
C ALA A 386 -29.07 14.30 3.95
N ILE A 387 -28.84 15.41 3.23
CA ILE A 387 -27.50 15.98 3.02
C ILE A 387 -27.47 17.47 3.38
N ALA A 388 -26.47 17.90 4.15
CA ALA A 388 -26.20 19.30 4.46
C ALA A 388 -24.73 19.66 4.18
N ALA A 389 -24.47 20.39 3.11
CA ALA A 389 -23.17 20.94 2.74
C ALA A 389 -23.15 22.45 3.00
N ALA A 390 -22.43 22.94 4.01
CA ALA A 390 -22.57 24.33 4.43
C ALA A 390 -21.31 25.03 4.99
N THR A 391 -21.16 26.31 4.65
CA THR A 391 -20.13 27.21 5.20
C THR A 391 -20.62 27.86 6.50
N TYR A 392 -19.88 27.69 7.60
CA TYR A 392 -20.17 28.29 8.90
C TYR A 392 -18.88 28.71 9.63
N ASN A 393 -18.89 29.96 10.12
CA ASN A 393 -17.83 30.48 10.98
C ASN A 393 -17.98 29.91 12.41
N TYR A 394 -17.06 29.04 12.80
CA TYR A 394 -16.88 28.57 14.18
C TYR A 394 -15.51 29.00 14.69
N GLU A 395 -15.35 29.12 16.01
CA GLU A 395 -14.05 29.32 16.62
C GLU A 395 -13.12 28.14 16.29
N ASN A 396 -11.88 28.44 15.86
CA ASN A 396 -10.88 27.49 15.36
C ASN A 396 -11.21 26.80 14.02
N GLY A 397 -12.26 27.26 13.31
CA GLY A 397 -12.59 26.77 11.97
C GLY A 397 -11.78 27.43 10.86
N THR A 398 -11.20 26.64 9.96
CA THR A 398 -10.71 27.12 8.66
C THR A 398 -11.91 27.41 7.76
N GLY A 399 -12.06 28.68 7.38
CA GLY A 399 -13.13 29.13 6.48
C GLY A 399 -12.90 28.69 5.03
N GLY A 400 -14.00 28.48 4.30
CA GLY A 400 -14.00 28.09 2.90
C GLY A 400 -15.34 27.48 2.50
N ASN A 401 -15.67 27.48 1.21
CA ASN A 401 -16.90 26.85 0.72
C ASN A 401 -16.68 25.37 0.42
N PRO A 402 -17.64 24.48 0.70
CA PRO A 402 -17.57 23.09 0.28
C PRO A 402 -17.71 22.98 -1.25
N HIS A 403 -16.90 22.14 -1.87
CA HIS A 403 -16.96 21.80 -3.30
C HIS A 403 -17.78 20.50 -3.46
N ILE A 404 -18.96 20.60 -4.06
CA ILE A 404 -19.96 19.53 -4.02
C ILE A 404 -20.19 18.88 -5.38
N LYS A 405 -20.26 17.55 -5.42
CA LYS A 405 -20.72 16.78 -6.58
C LYS A 405 -21.71 15.71 -6.14
N ILE A 406 -22.99 15.87 -6.49
CA ILE A 406 -24.05 14.91 -6.16
C ILE A 406 -24.72 14.50 -7.49
N CYS A 407 -24.48 13.27 -7.93
CA CYS A 407 -24.91 12.79 -9.26
C CYS A 407 -25.57 11.41 -9.24
N ASN A 408 -26.62 11.18 -10.03
CA ASN A 408 -27.26 9.86 -10.17
C ASN A 408 -27.78 9.24 -8.84
N ASN A 409 -28.15 10.03 -7.83
CA ASN A 409 -28.62 9.52 -6.54
C ASN A 409 -30.15 9.47 -6.46
N LYS A 410 -30.69 8.59 -5.63
CA LYS A 410 -32.13 8.50 -5.33
C LYS A 410 -32.40 8.95 -3.90
N PHE A 411 -33.32 9.89 -3.71
CA PHE A 411 -33.83 10.34 -2.41
C PHE A 411 -35.30 9.93 -2.29
N THR A 412 -35.65 9.19 -1.24
CA THR A 412 -37.00 8.63 -1.05
C THR A 412 -37.52 8.94 0.35
N ASP A 413 -38.79 9.31 0.49
CA ASP A 413 -39.52 9.48 1.76
C ASP A 413 -38.94 10.49 2.77
N HIS A 414 -38.27 11.54 2.28
CA HIS A 414 -37.80 12.66 3.11
C HIS A 414 -38.94 13.69 3.29
N THR A 415 -39.96 13.30 4.05
CA THR A 415 -41.25 14.00 4.13
C THR A 415 -41.26 15.23 5.06
N ALA A 416 -40.12 15.63 5.66
CA ALA A 416 -40.11 16.71 6.64
C ALA A 416 -40.44 18.08 6.01
N THR A 417 -41.71 18.45 6.18
CA THR A 417 -42.38 19.64 5.69
C THR A 417 -41.61 20.94 5.97
N GLY A 418 -41.13 21.61 4.91
CA GLY A 418 -40.42 22.89 5.01
C GLY A 418 -38.93 22.79 5.31
N ILE A 419 -38.34 21.59 5.23
CA ILE A 419 -36.91 21.35 5.43
C ILE A 419 -36.38 20.61 4.20
N ASP A 420 -35.54 21.28 3.40
CA ASP A 420 -34.99 20.67 2.18
C ASP A 420 -34.23 19.36 2.47
N THR A 421 -34.41 18.39 1.57
CA THR A 421 -33.78 17.06 1.64
C THR A 421 -32.27 17.17 1.43
N VAL A 422 -31.85 18.01 0.49
CA VAL A 422 -30.45 18.40 0.25
C VAL A 422 -30.32 19.91 0.40
N VAL A 423 -29.41 20.34 1.28
CA VAL A 423 -29.01 21.74 1.45
C VAL A 423 -27.55 21.89 1.07
N ILE A 424 -27.25 22.79 0.14
CA ILE A 424 -25.91 23.21 -0.28
C ILE A 424 -25.83 24.74 -0.16
N THR A 425 -24.81 25.29 0.50
CA THR A 425 -24.55 26.73 0.53
C THR A 425 -23.40 27.12 -0.39
N GLY A 426 -23.62 28.11 -1.25
CA GLY A 426 -22.63 28.58 -2.23
C GLY A 426 -22.88 28.03 -3.63
N ASN A 427 -22.05 28.46 -4.59
CA ASN A 427 -22.28 28.24 -6.02
C ASN A 427 -21.32 27.19 -6.63
N ASP A 428 -20.50 26.53 -5.82
CA ASP A 428 -19.51 25.54 -6.27
C ASP A 428 -20.06 24.12 -6.10
N TYR A 429 -21.00 23.77 -6.99
CA TYR A 429 -21.62 22.45 -7.01
C TYR A 429 -21.86 21.92 -8.43
N ILE A 430 -21.85 20.59 -8.54
CA ILE A 430 -22.39 19.83 -9.66
C ILE A 430 -23.52 18.97 -9.09
N PHE A 431 -24.74 19.14 -9.60
CA PHE A 431 -25.93 18.50 -9.07
C PHE A 431 -26.81 17.99 -10.21
N ASN A 432 -26.59 16.75 -10.68
CA ASN A 432 -27.18 16.23 -11.92
C ASN A 432 -27.84 14.84 -11.74
N ASN A 433 -28.87 14.55 -12.52
CA ASN A 433 -29.51 13.21 -12.60
C ASN A 433 -30.02 12.64 -11.25
N ASN A 434 -30.28 13.48 -10.25
CA ASN A 434 -30.77 13.00 -8.95
C ASN A 434 -32.30 12.92 -8.95
N VAL A 435 -32.85 11.82 -8.43
CA VAL A 435 -34.29 11.56 -8.39
C VAL A 435 -34.80 11.66 -6.96
N PHE A 436 -35.67 12.62 -6.69
CA PHE A 436 -36.39 12.77 -5.44
C PHE A 436 -37.80 12.21 -5.60
N ILE A 437 -38.22 11.35 -4.67
CA ILE A 437 -39.55 10.74 -4.58
C ILE A 437 -40.08 10.95 -3.17
N ASN A 438 -41.31 11.45 -3.03
CA ASN A 438 -41.94 11.72 -1.73
C ASN A 438 -41.00 12.47 -0.75
N SER A 439 -40.23 13.41 -1.29
CA SER A 439 -39.13 14.08 -0.60
C SER A 439 -39.28 15.58 -0.77
N TYR A 440 -39.20 16.33 0.32
CA TYR A 440 -39.35 17.78 0.30
C TYR A 440 -38.07 18.45 -0.21
N GLN A 441 -38.16 19.17 -1.33
CA GLN A 441 -37.03 19.90 -1.91
C GLN A 441 -37.55 21.16 -2.64
N ASN A 442 -37.42 22.31 -1.98
CA ASN A 442 -37.80 23.62 -2.49
C ASN A 442 -36.61 24.36 -3.12
N THR A 443 -35.38 24.19 -2.61
CA THR A 443 -34.18 24.68 -3.32
C THR A 443 -33.88 23.83 -4.54
N ILE A 444 -34.13 24.37 -5.74
CA ILE A 444 -33.83 23.72 -7.01
C ILE A 444 -32.40 24.08 -7.47
N TYR A 445 -31.55 23.07 -7.60
CA TYR A 445 -30.17 23.22 -8.09
C TYR A 445 -30.10 23.17 -9.63
N THR A 446 -29.21 23.98 -10.21
CA THR A 446 -29.21 24.34 -11.65
C THR A 446 -28.71 23.26 -12.62
N GLY A 447 -28.40 22.05 -12.14
CA GLY A 447 -27.87 20.98 -12.97
C GLY A 447 -28.94 20.18 -13.71
N THR A 448 -28.52 19.41 -14.71
CA THR A 448 -29.40 18.73 -15.66
C THR A 448 -29.90 17.38 -15.16
N GLY A 449 -31.04 16.92 -15.69
CA GLY A 449 -31.56 15.56 -15.47
C GLY A 449 -32.13 15.26 -14.08
N ASN A 450 -32.15 16.22 -13.16
CA ASN A 450 -32.77 16.01 -11.85
C ASN A 450 -34.30 15.93 -11.95
N THR A 451 -34.91 15.07 -11.14
CA THR A 451 -36.35 14.86 -11.07
C THR A 451 -36.82 15.11 -9.64
N TYR A 452 -37.78 16.02 -9.45
CA TYR A 452 -38.26 16.44 -8.14
C TYR A 452 -39.74 16.06 -7.94
N ASN A 453 -40.02 14.79 -7.65
CA ASN A 453 -41.37 14.32 -7.34
C ASN A 453 -41.68 14.64 -5.87
N SER A 454 -42.13 15.87 -5.64
CA SER A 454 -42.20 16.52 -4.33
C SER A 454 -43.18 15.86 -3.35
N ALA A 455 -42.79 15.79 -2.07
CA ALA A 455 -43.74 16.03 -0.99
C ALA A 455 -44.02 17.55 -0.98
N ALA A 456 -45.25 17.98 -1.26
CA ALA A 456 -45.57 19.39 -1.48
C ALA A 456 -45.67 20.22 -0.17
N LEU A 457 -45.38 21.52 -0.27
CA LEU A 457 -46.01 22.55 0.58
C LEU A 457 -46.78 23.53 -0.33
N PRO A 458 -47.88 24.13 0.15
CA PRO A 458 -48.65 25.08 -0.62
C PRO A 458 -47.96 26.44 -0.69
N GLY A 459 -48.31 27.22 -1.72
CA GLY A 459 -47.85 28.61 -1.85
C GLY A 459 -47.11 28.89 -3.15
N ASN A 460 -47.74 28.69 -4.30
CA ASN A 460 -48.39 29.84 -4.96
C ASN A 460 -49.74 29.42 -5.58
N LEU A 461 -50.81 29.25 -4.80
CA LEU A 461 -51.62 30.38 -4.29
C LEU A 461 -50.90 31.26 -3.27
N ASN A 462 -50.96 32.58 -3.48
CA ASN A 462 -50.15 33.52 -2.71
C ASN A 462 -50.76 33.89 -1.34
N SER A 463 -49.87 34.14 -0.38
CA SER A 463 -50.11 34.72 0.96
C SER A 463 -50.68 33.85 2.10
N LYS A 464 -49.75 33.41 2.96
CA LYS A 464 -49.85 33.30 4.43
C LYS A 464 -51.02 32.50 5.06
N LEU A 465 -50.65 31.40 5.74
CA LEU A 465 -51.21 31.14 7.07
C LEU A 465 -50.12 30.68 8.07
N ASN A 466 -49.97 31.43 9.15
CA ASN A 466 -49.13 31.05 10.30
C ASN A 466 -49.99 30.28 11.31
N LEU A 467 -49.60 29.07 11.70
CA LEU A 467 -50.31 28.29 12.72
C LEU A 467 -49.42 27.78 13.86
N LYS A 468 -48.79 28.73 14.57
CA LYS A 468 -48.47 28.55 16.00
C LYS A 468 -48.28 29.87 16.76
N THR A 469 -49.33 30.70 16.80
CA THR A 469 -49.73 31.45 18.01
C THR A 469 -51.06 32.19 17.82
N LYS A 470 -52.15 31.62 18.33
CA LYS A 470 -52.98 32.29 19.36
C LYS A 470 -54.03 31.35 19.95
N LEU A 471 -54.12 31.39 21.28
CA LEU A 471 -55.40 31.15 21.94
C LEU A 471 -56.33 32.34 21.64
N ARG A 472 -57.65 32.06 21.57
CA ARG A 472 -58.80 32.98 21.59
C ARG A 472 -59.23 33.66 20.27
N ALA A 473 -60.48 33.36 19.89
CA ALA A 473 -61.52 34.26 19.33
C ALA A 473 -61.30 34.86 17.92
N THR A 474 -62.30 34.99 17.03
CA THR A 474 -63.75 34.63 17.02
C THR A 474 -64.25 34.61 15.56
N ASN A 475 -65.54 34.26 15.35
CA ASN A 475 -66.38 34.34 14.13
C ASN A 475 -66.07 35.55 13.18
N THR A 476 -66.42 35.56 11.88
CA THR A 476 -67.71 35.12 11.25
C THR A 476 -67.60 35.06 9.71
N GLU A 477 -68.45 34.24 9.05
CA GLU A 477 -69.00 34.34 7.67
C GLU A 477 -68.14 34.87 6.49
N ILE A 478 -67.89 33.99 5.49
CA ILE A 478 -68.13 34.26 4.05
C ILE A 478 -68.73 32.98 3.42
N LEU A 479 -69.71 33.12 2.52
CA LEU A 479 -70.30 32.04 1.70
C LEU A 479 -69.96 32.26 0.21
N SER A 480 -69.51 31.22 -0.50
CA SER A 480 -69.70 31.07 -1.97
C SER A 480 -69.13 29.76 -2.51
N ASP A 481 -70.00 28.99 -3.18
CA ASP A 481 -69.78 28.09 -4.33
C ASP A 481 -68.69 26.99 -4.29
N TYR A 482 -69.12 25.77 -4.63
CA TYR A 482 -68.28 24.59 -4.90
C TYR A 482 -67.15 24.90 -5.90
N GLN A 483 -65.92 24.52 -5.56
CA GLN A 483 -64.74 24.58 -6.45
C GLN A 483 -63.87 23.33 -6.22
N ASP A 484 -63.22 22.84 -7.28
CA ASP A 484 -62.39 21.64 -7.24
C ASP A 484 -61.06 21.85 -6.49
N HIS A 485 -60.38 20.77 -6.12
CA HIS A 485 -59.25 20.75 -5.19
C HIS A 485 -58.04 19.98 -5.76
N ASP A 486 -56.81 20.46 -5.47
CA ASP A 486 -55.56 19.76 -5.82
C ASP A 486 -55.26 18.57 -4.89
N VAL A 487 -55.67 18.66 -3.62
CA VAL A 487 -55.39 17.68 -2.57
C VAL A 487 -56.61 17.50 -1.68
N VAL A 488 -57.00 16.25 -1.47
CA VAL A 488 -58.10 15.84 -0.57
C VAL A 488 -57.59 14.81 0.45
N TYR A 489 -58.22 14.78 1.62
CA TYR A 489 -57.94 13.89 2.73
C TYR A 489 -59.19 13.08 3.06
N VAL A 490 -59.02 11.76 3.19
CA VAL A 490 -60.10 10.79 3.45
C VAL A 490 -59.77 9.97 4.69
N ASN A 491 -60.71 9.92 5.63
CA ASN A 491 -60.54 9.22 6.89
C ASN A 491 -61.88 8.61 7.34
N VAL A 492 -62.02 7.29 7.27
CA VAL A 492 -63.24 6.56 7.69
C VAL A 492 -63.54 6.67 9.20
N SER A 493 -62.58 7.16 10.00
CA SER A 493 -62.79 7.48 11.43
C SER A 493 -63.16 8.95 11.71
N SER A 494 -63.29 9.77 10.66
CA SER A 494 -63.82 11.13 10.76
C SER A 494 -65.32 11.09 11.10
N ASP A 495 -65.77 11.95 12.02
CA ASP A 495 -67.18 12.17 12.35
C ASP A 495 -67.86 13.20 11.42
N LYS A 496 -67.11 13.74 10.45
CA LYS A 496 -67.59 14.60 9.38
C LYS A 496 -68.10 13.76 8.21
N ASP A 497 -69.38 13.93 7.90
CA ASP A 497 -69.98 13.31 6.72
C ASP A 497 -69.47 13.97 5.43
N ALA A 498 -69.41 13.21 4.34
CA ALA A 498 -68.98 13.73 3.03
C ALA A 498 -70.11 14.46 2.30
N GLU A 499 -71.38 14.25 2.71
CA GLU A 499 -72.56 14.93 2.18
C GLU A 499 -72.82 16.33 2.81
N ASP A 500 -72.05 16.77 3.82
CA ASP A 500 -72.23 18.09 4.44
C ASP A 500 -71.55 19.20 3.63
N ASP A 501 -72.33 20.17 3.13
CA ASP A 501 -71.87 21.37 2.39
C ASP A 501 -70.73 22.15 3.11
N ASN A 502 -70.52 21.95 4.41
CA ASN A 502 -69.49 22.60 5.22
C ASN A 502 -68.18 21.78 5.36
N VAL A 503 -68.09 20.60 4.75
CA VAL A 503 -66.92 19.71 4.78
C VAL A 503 -66.27 19.71 3.40
N HIS A 504 -64.96 19.97 3.34
CA HIS A 504 -64.25 20.19 2.08
C HIS A 504 -63.08 19.21 1.88
N GLY A 505 -62.79 18.34 2.84
CA GLY A 505 -61.76 17.32 2.68
C GLY A 505 -60.33 17.89 2.64
N GLN A 506 -60.09 19.18 2.86
CA GLN A 506 -58.79 19.84 2.58
C GLN A 506 -57.73 19.64 3.67
N SER A 507 -58.03 18.93 4.76
CA SER A 507 -57.05 18.60 5.82
C SER A 507 -57.47 17.37 6.62
N TRP A 508 -56.59 16.78 7.44
CA TRP A 508 -56.97 15.68 8.34
C TRP A 508 -58.05 16.05 9.37
N ASP A 509 -58.08 17.30 9.84
CA ASP A 509 -59.12 17.82 10.75
C ASP A 509 -60.45 18.13 10.01
N ASP A 510 -60.46 17.99 8.68
CA ASP A 510 -61.61 18.21 7.79
C ASP A 510 -61.80 17.07 6.78
N ALA A 511 -61.24 15.89 7.07
CA ALA A 511 -61.19 14.78 6.12
C ALA A 511 -62.59 14.19 5.91
N TYR A 512 -62.90 13.86 4.65
CA TYR A 512 -64.15 13.19 4.30
C TYR A 512 -64.23 11.83 5.01
N GLY A 513 -65.28 11.67 5.83
CA GLY A 513 -65.67 10.43 6.48
C GLY A 513 -66.94 9.86 5.85
N GLY A 514 -67.65 9.02 6.60
CA GLY A 514 -68.90 8.40 6.12
C GLY A 514 -68.69 7.32 5.06
N LEU A 515 -69.75 7.08 4.26
CA LEU A 515 -69.82 5.98 3.29
C LEU A 515 -69.48 6.39 1.85
N GLU A 516 -69.54 7.69 1.53
CA GLU A 516 -69.30 8.25 0.19
C GLU A 516 -67.94 8.99 0.08
N CYS A 517 -67.02 8.66 0.99
CA CYS A 517 -65.78 9.41 1.21
C CYS A 517 -64.83 9.45 -0.01
N PHE A 518 -64.79 8.42 -0.85
CA PHE A 518 -64.02 8.48 -2.11
C PHE A 518 -64.82 9.10 -3.25
N VAL A 519 -66.14 8.92 -3.27
CA VAL A 519 -67.01 9.57 -4.28
C VAL A 519 -66.82 11.09 -4.24
N MET A 520 -66.94 11.71 -3.07
CA MET A 520 -66.74 13.16 -2.94
C MET A 520 -65.26 13.57 -3.14
N ALA A 521 -64.32 12.76 -2.64
CA ALA A 521 -62.89 13.02 -2.83
C ALA A 521 -62.39 12.89 -4.28
N ILE A 522 -63.15 12.25 -5.17
CA ILE A 522 -62.87 12.13 -6.61
C ILE A 522 -63.65 13.20 -7.39
N ASN A 523 -64.94 13.41 -7.07
CA ASN A 523 -65.81 14.35 -7.78
C ASN A 523 -65.27 15.79 -7.76
N TYR A 524 -64.72 16.23 -6.62
CA TYR A 524 -64.16 17.57 -6.42
C TYR A 524 -62.63 17.62 -6.61
N LEU A 525 -62.04 16.68 -7.35
CA LEU A 525 -60.59 16.62 -7.56
C LEU A 525 -60.17 17.16 -8.93
N HIS A 526 -59.16 18.04 -8.95
CA HIS A 526 -58.50 18.44 -10.18
C HIS A 526 -57.81 17.26 -10.88
N ASN A 527 -57.69 17.33 -12.21
CA ASN A 527 -56.90 16.38 -12.99
C ASN A 527 -55.42 16.39 -12.56
N ASN A 528 -54.90 15.21 -12.20
CA ASN A 528 -53.62 14.92 -11.54
C ASN A 528 -53.57 15.23 -10.02
N GLY A 529 -54.70 15.47 -9.37
CA GLY A 529 -54.81 15.69 -7.92
C GLY A 529 -54.48 14.46 -7.05
N ILE A 530 -54.35 14.70 -5.74
CA ILE A 530 -53.89 13.70 -4.76
C ILE A 530 -54.94 13.48 -3.66
N ILE A 531 -55.26 12.22 -3.35
CA ILE A 531 -56.10 11.83 -2.22
C ILE A 531 -55.24 11.12 -1.17
N TYR A 532 -55.08 11.72 0.01
CA TYR A 532 -54.42 11.08 1.16
C TYR A 532 -55.43 10.30 2.00
N ILE A 533 -55.13 9.04 2.32
CA ILE A 533 -56.07 8.11 2.95
C ILE A 533 -55.47 7.61 4.28
N ALA A 534 -56.21 7.77 5.38
CA ALA A 534 -55.76 7.37 6.72
C ALA A 534 -55.79 5.84 6.91
N ASP A 535 -55.03 5.32 7.88
CA ASP A 535 -55.18 3.94 8.35
C ASP A 535 -56.64 3.66 8.75
N GLY A 536 -57.24 2.62 8.17
CA GLY A 536 -58.68 2.39 8.25
C GLY A 536 -59.16 1.33 7.25
N ARG A 537 -60.41 0.90 7.41
CA ARG A 537 -61.09 -0.09 6.54
C ARG A 537 -62.21 0.62 5.78
N TYR A 538 -62.04 0.78 4.47
CA TYR A 538 -62.93 1.55 3.61
C TYR A 538 -63.77 0.62 2.74
N ASN A 539 -65.08 0.56 2.98
CA ASN A 539 -66.01 -0.31 2.25
C ASN A 539 -67.26 0.46 1.82
N GLU A 540 -67.19 1.10 0.66
CA GLU A 540 -68.32 1.82 0.06
C GLU A 540 -69.36 0.84 -0.48
N ASP A 541 -70.43 0.58 0.28
CA ASP A 541 -71.39 -0.50 0.00
C ASP A 541 -72.68 -0.04 -0.69
N TYR A 542 -72.55 0.87 -1.66
CA TYR A 542 -73.64 1.25 -2.55
C TYR A 542 -73.72 0.39 -3.82
N GLY A 543 -74.94 0.30 -4.36
CA GLY A 543 -75.32 -0.45 -5.56
C GLY A 543 -75.55 0.40 -6.81
N TYR A 544 -74.88 1.56 -6.90
CA TYR A 544 -74.85 2.40 -8.09
C TYR A 544 -73.46 2.36 -8.72
N GLU A 545 -73.42 2.18 -10.04
CA GLU A 545 -72.18 2.12 -10.83
C GLU A 545 -71.70 3.55 -11.16
N TYR A 546 -71.07 4.21 -10.19
CA TYR A 546 -70.45 5.51 -10.42
C TYR A 546 -69.22 5.37 -11.32
N SER A 547 -69.29 5.98 -12.51
CA SER A 547 -68.18 6.02 -13.45
C SER A 547 -67.20 7.11 -13.06
N ILE A 548 -65.94 6.75 -12.88
CA ILE A 548 -64.88 7.72 -12.59
C ILE A 548 -64.44 8.36 -13.91
N ALA A 549 -65.27 9.28 -14.41
CA ALA A 549 -65.09 10.00 -15.67
C ALA A 549 -64.24 11.28 -15.52
N HIS A 550 -63.46 11.37 -14.45
CA HIS A 550 -62.54 12.46 -14.14
C HIS A 550 -61.10 12.04 -14.48
N GLY A 551 -60.18 13.00 -14.55
CA GLY A 551 -58.82 12.77 -15.05
C GLY A 551 -57.94 11.89 -14.14
N ASN A 552 -56.64 11.91 -14.41
CA ASN A 552 -55.63 11.22 -13.59
C ASN A 552 -55.79 11.61 -12.11
N PHE A 553 -55.55 10.68 -11.19
CA PHE A 553 -55.47 10.99 -9.76
C PHE A 553 -54.44 10.09 -9.07
N THR A 554 -54.03 10.46 -7.86
CA THR A 554 -53.09 9.67 -7.05
C THR A 554 -53.63 9.45 -5.65
N MET A 555 -54.01 8.21 -5.31
CA MET A 555 -54.37 7.82 -3.94
C MET A 555 -53.14 7.35 -3.16
N ILE A 556 -52.92 7.89 -1.97
CA ILE A 556 -51.75 7.59 -1.10
C ILE A 556 -52.24 7.16 0.29
N GLY A 557 -52.00 5.90 0.63
CA GLY A 557 -52.26 5.36 1.97
C GLY A 557 -51.12 5.61 2.96
N GLN A 558 -51.43 5.52 4.25
CA GLN A 558 -50.42 5.56 5.32
C GLN A 558 -49.65 4.22 5.46
N GLY A 559 -50.12 3.14 4.82
CA GLY A 559 -49.41 1.86 4.75
C GLY A 559 -50.35 0.65 4.71
N PRO A 560 -49.88 -0.55 5.11
CA PRO A 560 -50.62 -1.82 4.99
C PRO A 560 -51.84 -1.97 5.93
N LYS A 561 -52.25 -0.88 6.58
CA LYS A 561 -53.48 -0.76 7.39
C LYS A 561 -54.51 0.17 6.76
N THR A 562 -54.16 0.87 5.67
CA THR A 562 -55.11 1.59 4.81
C THR A 562 -55.73 0.57 3.84
N ASN A 563 -56.79 -0.12 4.28
CA ASN A 563 -57.44 -1.20 3.53
C ASN A 563 -58.65 -0.69 2.74
N ILE A 564 -58.48 -0.62 1.42
CA ILE A 564 -59.53 -0.36 0.44
C ILE A 564 -60.23 -1.68 0.13
N GLU A 565 -61.41 -1.88 0.72
CA GLU A 565 -62.22 -3.05 0.44
C GLU A 565 -63.07 -2.87 -0.82
N LYS A 566 -63.57 -1.66 -1.13
CA LYS A 566 -64.32 -1.36 -2.36
C LYS A 566 -63.73 -0.15 -3.09
N ILE A 567 -63.41 -0.37 -4.36
CA ILE A 567 -63.22 0.64 -5.40
C ILE A 567 -63.56 -0.04 -6.74
N ILE A 568 -64.13 0.71 -7.69
CA ILE A 568 -64.45 0.23 -9.05
C ILE A 568 -64.05 1.34 -10.02
N THR A 569 -63.25 1.02 -11.04
CA THR A 569 -62.76 2.00 -12.04
C THR A 569 -63.33 1.73 -13.43
N THR A 570 -64.66 1.77 -13.57
CA THR A 570 -65.37 1.48 -14.83
C THR A 570 -65.51 2.68 -15.76
N VAL A 571 -65.18 2.46 -17.04
CA VAL A 571 -65.42 3.38 -18.17
C VAL A 571 -66.91 3.44 -18.50
N TYR A 572 -67.42 4.63 -18.82
CA TYR A 572 -68.79 4.85 -19.28
C TYR A 572 -68.77 5.81 -20.48
N GLY A 573 -69.75 5.72 -21.38
CA GLY A 573 -69.72 6.39 -22.69
C GLY A 573 -69.60 7.91 -22.61
N GLY A 574 -68.38 8.44 -22.76
CA GLY A 574 -68.06 9.88 -22.73
C GLY A 574 -66.79 10.27 -21.96
N SER A 575 -66.19 9.38 -21.17
CA SER A 575 -64.95 9.65 -20.40
C SER A 575 -63.68 9.68 -21.25
N ASP A 576 -62.64 10.41 -20.82
CA ASP A 576 -61.33 10.47 -21.49
C ASP A 576 -60.53 9.16 -21.28
N GLN A 577 -60.57 8.29 -22.29
CA GLN A 577 -60.09 6.90 -22.25
C GLN A 577 -58.57 6.75 -22.09
N ASN A 578 -57.80 7.84 -22.11
CA ASN A 578 -56.34 7.83 -21.90
C ASN A 578 -55.91 8.06 -20.44
N SER A 579 -56.86 8.28 -19.52
CA SER A 579 -56.56 8.53 -18.11
C SER A 579 -55.82 7.36 -17.46
N THR A 580 -54.89 7.68 -16.55
CA THR A 580 -54.11 6.71 -15.76
C THR A 580 -54.06 7.15 -14.30
N HIS A 581 -54.51 6.29 -13.39
CA HIS A 581 -54.58 6.58 -11.95
C HIS A 581 -53.42 5.91 -11.19
N ASN A 582 -53.00 6.48 -10.08
CA ASN A 582 -51.90 5.96 -9.26
C ASN A 582 -52.40 5.58 -7.85
N PHE A 583 -51.94 4.44 -7.35
CA PHE A 583 -52.28 3.89 -6.04
C PHE A 583 -50.99 3.56 -5.30
N ILE A 584 -50.76 4.18 -4.13
CA ILE A 584 -49.48 4.14 -3.43
C ILE A 584 -49.67 3.74 -1.96
N ASN A 585 -48.91 2.76 -1.48
CA ASN A 585 -48.93 2.29 -0.08
C ASN A 585 -50.32 1.84 0.45
N LEU A 586 -51.22 1.38 -0.43
CA LEU A 586 -52.56 0.92 -0.07
C LEU A 586 -52.63 -0.60 0.10
N SER A 587 -53.62 -1.09 0.84
CA SER A 587 -54.02 -2.50 0.85
C SER A 587 -55.36 -2.70 0.15
N PHE A 588 -55.52 -3.78 -0.61
CA PHE A 588 -56.75 -4.12 -1.32
C PHE A 588 -57.22 -5.52 -0.94
N THR A 589 -58.49 -5.66 -0.56
CA THR A 589 -59.10 -6.98 -0.24
C THR A 589 -59.83 -7.62 -1.43
N GLY A 590 -59.82 -6.96 -2.60
CA GLY A 590 -60.23 -7.52 -3.90
C GLY A 590 -61.43 -6.81 -4.55
N LYS A 591 -61.30 -6.43 -5.84
CA LYS A 591 -62.36 -5.95 -6.75
C LYS A 591 -61.86 -5.73 -8.18
N ASP A 592 -62.68 -5.08 -9.01
CA ASP A 592 -62.55 -4.99 -10.46
C ASP A 592 -62.02 -3.61 -10.90
N PHE A 593 -60.88 -3.59 -11.60
CA PHE A 593 -60.27 -2.39 -12.16
C PHE A 593 -60.48 -2.34 -13.70
N GLY A 594 -60.91 -1.20 -14.26
CA GLY A 594 -61.39 -1.11 -15.65
C GLY A 594 -60.75 -0.05 -16.54
N ILE A 595 -59.75 0.69 -16.05
CA ILE A 595 -58.98 1.72 -16.77
C ILE A 595 -57.53 1.73 -16.27
N ASN A 596 -56.59 2.34 -17.01
CA ASN A 596 -55.15 2.27 -16.71
C ASN A 596 -54.82 2.65 -15.26
N ALA A 597 -53.96 1.85 -14.61
CA ALA A 597 -53.58 2.09 -13.22
C ALA A 597 -52.13 1.68 -12.91
N ASN A 598 -51.48 2.44 -12.04
CA ASN A 598 -50.17 2.15 -11.47
C ASN A 598 -50.29 1.90 -9.96
N PHE A 599 -50.01 0.67 -9.53
CA PHE A 599 -49.92 0.29 -8.12
C PHE A 599 -48.44 0.30 -7.69
N ILE A 600 -48.13 0.99 -6.60
CA ILE A 600 -46.77 1.19 -6.09
C ILE A 600 -46.75 0.82 -4.60
N ASN A 601 -45.89 -0.11 -4.20
CA ASN A 601 -45.77 -0.62 -2.83
C ASN A 601 -47.11 -1.10 -2.21
N CYS A 602 -48.10 -1.47 -3.02
CA CYS A 602 -49.43 -1.84 -2.55
C CYS A 602 -49.48 -3.31 -2.12
N THR A 603 -50.36 -3.63 -1.17
CA THR A 603 -50.60 -5.01 -0.69
C THR A 603 -51.94 -5.52 -1.21
N PHE A 604 -52.01 -6.77 -1.65
CA PHE A 604 -53.22 -7.42 -2.13
C PHE A 604 -53.51 -8.67 -1.29
N LEU A 605 -54.68 -8.68 -0.67
CA LEU A 605 -55.15 -9.67 0.31
C LEU A 605 -56.36 -10.48 -0.21
N GLY A 606 -56.67 -10.35 -1.50
CA GLY A 606 -57.76 -11.06 -2.17
C GLY A 606 -57.62 -10.99 -3.69
N SER A 607 -58.42 -11.78 -4.41
CA SER A 607 -58.41 -11.83 -5.88
C SER A 607 -58.96 -10.55 -6.52
N ILE A 608 -58.43 -10.18 -7.68
CA ILE A 608 -58.83 -8.98 -8.44
C ILE A 608 -59.23 -9.33 -9.88
N SER A 609 -60.04 -8.48 -10.51
CA SER A 609 -60.33 -8.56 -11.95
C SER A 609 -59.83 -7.32 -12.68
N ILE A 610 -59.46 -7.47 -13.95
CA ILE A 610 -58.97 -6.38 -14.81
C ILE A 610 -59.79 -6.36 -16.11
N SER A 611 -60.23 -5.18 -16.55
CA SER A 611 -61.03 -4.92 -17.77
C SER A 611 -62.44 -5.54 -17.83
N LYS A 612 -62.90 -6.16 -16.73
CA LYS A 612 -64.14 -6.96 -16.63
C LYS A 612 -65.43 -6.26 -17.12
N GLY A 613 -65.57 -4.96 -16.88
CA GLY A 613 -66.76 -4.18 -17.27
C GLY A 613 -66.78 -3.70 -18.74
N LEU A 614 -65.63 -3.65 -19.43
CA LEU A 614 -65.52 -3.08 -20.78
C LEU A 614 -66.28 -3.88 -21.84
N THR A 615 -66.57 -5.15 -21.57
CA THR A 615 -67.25 -6.09 -22.47
C THR A 615 -68.72 -5.75 -22.75
N TYR A 616 -69.35 -4.87 -21.97
CA TYR A 616 -70.78 -4.59 -22.04
C TYR A 616 -71.19 -3.31 -22.79
N HIS A 617 -70.29 -2.34 -22.98
CA HIS A 617 -70.72 -0.93 -23.07
C HIS A 617 -70.60 -0.19 -24.41
N ASP A 618 -69.88 -0.68 -25.43
CA ASP A 618 -69.83 0.03 -26.72
C ASP A 618 -69.72 -0.91 -27.96
N PRO A 619 -70.80 -1.02 -28.77
CA PRO A 619 -70.80 -1.69 -30.07
C PRO A 619 -70.06 -0.94 -31.20
N ASN A 620 -69.69 0.33 -30.99
CA ASN A 620 -69.09 1.22 -31.98
C ASN A 620 -67.62 1.57 -31.70
N HIS A 621 -66.93 0.80 -30.84
CA HIS A 621 -65.51 0.98 -30.49
C HIS A 621 -64.69 1.40 -31.73
N VAL A 622 -64.22 2.64 -31.74
CA VAL A 622 -63.92 3.34 -32.99
C VAL A 622 -62.66 2.79 -33.63
N VAL A 623 -62.85 2.07 -34.74
CA VAL A 623 -61.77 1.48 -35.54
C VAL A 623 -61.10 2.56 -36.41
N GLU A 624 -60.38 3.49 -35.77
CA GLU A 624 -59.40 4.30 -36.47
C GLU A 624 -58.09 3.48 -36.60
N TYR A 625 -57.66 3.24 -37.84
CA TYR A 625 -56.45 2.49 -38.22
C TYR A 625 -56.36 0.99 -37.89
N GLY A 626 -57.33 0.38 -37.19
CA GLY A 626 -57.52 -1.09 -37.19
C GLY A 626 -57.01 -1.86 -35.96
N TYR A 627 -56.58 -1.17 -34.91
CA TYR A 627 -56.15 -1.76 -33.64
C TYR A 627 -57.13 -1.38 -32.52
N ALA A 628 -57.20 -2.17 -31.45
CA ALA A 628 -58.04 -1.88 -30.28
C ALA A 628 -57.20 -1.24 -29.16
N GLN A 629 -57.80 -0.37 -28.35
CA GLN A 629 -57.10 0.27 -27.24
C GLN A 629 -56.88 -0.72 -26.09
N THR A 630 -55.62 -0.98 -25.75
CA THR A 630 -55.21 -1.78 -24.60
C THR A 630 -55.15 -0.92 -23.33
N TYR A 631 -55.62 -1.45 -22.20
CA TYR A 631 -55.58 -0.81 -20.88
C TYR A 631 -54.52 -1.46 -19.99
N PHE A 632 -53.59 -0.66 -19.48
CA PHE A 632 -52.39 -1.15 -18.78
C PHE A 632 -52.51 -1.06 -17.25
N MET A 633 -52.30 -2.19 -16.57
CA MET A 633 -52.23 -2.29 -15.11
C MET A 633 -50.79 -2.62 -14.68
N ASN A 634 -50.11 -1.65 -14.06
CA ASN A 634 -48.69 -1.76 -13.69
C ASN A 634 -48.53 -1.91 -12.17
N PHE A 635 -47.95 -3.00 -11.70
CA PHE A 635 -47.69 -3.29 -10.30
C PHE A 635 -46.19 -3.22 -10.03
N ASN A 636 -45.78 -2.32 -9.14
CA ASN A 636 -44.38 -2.04 -8.84
C ASN A 636 -44.13 -2.23 -7.34
N ASN A 637 -43.20 -3.12 -6.98
CA ASN A 637 -42.88 -3.49 -5.59
C ASN A 637 -44.11 -3.93 -4.77
N CYS A 638 -45.17 -4.44 -5.40
CA CYS A 638 -46.41 -4.81 -4.73
C CYS A 638 -46.31 -6.20 -4.09
N VAL A 639 -47.07 -6.43 -3.01
CA VAL A 639 -47.09 -7.69 -2.26
C VAL A 639 -48.47 -8.31 -2.35
N PHE A 640 -48.60 -9.39 -3.10
CA PHE A 640 -49.79 -10.25 -3.12
C PHE A 640 -49.57 -11.35 -2.09
N LYS A 641 -50.46 -11.49 -1.10
CA LYS A 641 -50.24 -12.50 -0.07
C LYS A 641 -51.48 -13.03 0.63
N ASP A 642 -51.31 -14.22 1.19
CA ASP A 642 -52.27 -14.88 2.07
C ASP A 642 -53.64 -15.18 1.40
N VAL A 643 -53.68 -15.21 0.06
CA VAL A 643 -54.89 -15.44 -0.76
C VAL A 643 -55.07 -16.92 -1.07
N ASN A 644 -56.27 -17.45 -0.83
CA ASN A 644 -56.67 -18.80 -1.17
C ASN A 644 -57.97 -18.79 -2.00
N THR A 645 -57.90 -19.23 -3.25
CA THR A 645 -58.98 -19.21 -4.25
C THR A 645 -58.95 -20.51 -5.07
N THR A 646 -60.10 -20.93 -5.60
CA THR A 646 -60.21 -22.07 -6.53
C THR A 646 -59.92 -21.70 -7.98
N ASN A 647 -59.82 -20.39 -8.27
CA ASN A 647 -59.66 -19.83 -9.60
C ASN A 647 -58.31 -19.07 -9.64
N ALA A 648 -58.13 -18.12 -10.56
CA ALA A 648 -56.94 -17.28 -10.57
C ALA A 648 -56.92 -16.23 -9.45
N LEU A 649 -55.71 -15.76 -9.10
CA LEU A 649 -55.51 -14.57 -8.25
C LEU A 649 -55.90 -13.27 -8.98
N VAL A 650 -55.56 -13.18 -10.27
CA VAL A 650 -55.91 -12.06 -11.16
C VAL A 650 -56.67 -12.61 -12.37
N THR A 651 -57.89 -12.13 -12.58
CA THR A 651 -58.66 -12.46 -13.80
C THR A 651 -58.55 -11.32 -14.82
N LEU A 652 -57.89 -11.58 -15.94
CA LEU A 652 -57.66 -10.62 -17.03
C LEU A 652 -58.71 -10.80 -18.13
N TYR A 653 -59.54 -9.78 -18.35
CA TYR A 653 -60.52 -9.74 -19.43
C TYR A 653 -59.95 -9.02 -20.66
N LYS A 654 -60.71 -9.07 -21.77
CA LYS A 654 -60.33 -8.49 -23.07
C LYS A 654 -59.87 -7.03 -22.96
N TYR A 655 -58.87 -6.66 -23.78
CA TYR A 655 -58.24 -5.35 -23.82
C TYR A 655 -57.46 -4.96 -22.56
N GLY A 656 -57.14 -5.90 -21.67
CA GLY A 656 -56.28 -5.66 -20.50
C GLY A 656 -54.87 -6.21 -20.69
N ALA A 657 -53.87 -5.42 -20.29
CA ALA A 657 -52.47 -5.84 -20.16
C ALA A 657 -51.97 -5.64 -18.72
N VAL A 658 -51.06 -6.50 -18.25
CA VAL A 658 -50.55 -6.49 -16.87
C VAL A 658 -49.03 -6.56 -16.79
N ASN A 659 -48.42 -5.70 -15.98
CA ASN A 659 -46.98 -5.65 -15.75
C ASN A 659 -46.65 -5.73 -14.25
N PHE A 660 -46.04 -6.83 -13.80
CA PHE A 660 -45.54 -7.00 -12.44
C PHE A 660 -44.02 -6.83 -12.41
N THR A 661 -43.53 -5.82 -11.68
CA THR A 661 -42.09 -5.55 -11.53
C THR A 661 -41.72 -5.55 -10.04
N ASN A 662 -40.71 -6.34 -9.68
CA ASN A 662 -40.24 -6.52 -8.29
C ASN A 662 -41.35 -6.92 -7.29
N CYS A 663 -42.43 -7.54 -7.75
CA CYS A 663 -43.55 -7.92 -6.89
C CYS A 663 -43.29 -9.21 -6.13
N ILE A 664 -43.88 -9.35 -4.94
CA ILE A 664 -43.80 -10.54 -4.09
C ILE A 664 -45.16 -11.23 -4.08
N PHE A 665 -45.15 -12.54 -4.24
CA PHE A 665 -46.30 -13.43 -4.14
C PHE A 665 -46.02 -14.44 -3.02
N GLU A 666 -46.74 -14.33 -1.91
CA GLU A 666 -46.49 -15.09 -0.67
C GLU A 666 -47.73 -15.88 -0.23
N ASN A 667 -47.57 -17.16 0.10
CA ASN A 667 -48.66 -18.01 0.63
C ASN A 667 -49.91 -18.14 -0.29
N ILE A 668 -49.76 -17.91 -1.59
CA ILE A 668 -50.88 -17.94 -2.55
C ILE A 668 -51.31 -19.38 -2.83
N THR A 669 -52.61 -19.67 -2.79
CA THR A 669 -53.19 -20.88 -3.38
C THR A 669 -54.25 -20.46 -4.39
N ALA A 670 -54.03 -20.85 -5.65
CA ALA A 670 -54.86 -20.51 -6.80
C ALA A 670 -54.77 -21.63 -7.84
N ASP A 671 -55.58 -21.55 -8.89
CA ASP A 671 -55.31 -22.34 -10.10
C ASP A 671 -54.15 -21.69 -10.91
N SER A 672 -54.18 -20.37 -11.05
CA SER A 672 -53.11 -19.59 -11.69
C SER A 672 -52.92 -18.21 -11.05
N ILE A 673 -51.77 -17.56 -11.26
CA ILE A 673 -51.56 -16.18 -10.76
C ILE A 673 -52.33 -15.18 -11.64
N VAL A 674 -52.26 -15.31 -12.98
CA VAL A 674 -53.08 -14.55 -13.94
C VAL A 674 -53.76 -15.52 -14.91
N TYR A 675 -55.10 -15.47 -15.00
CA TYR A 675 -55.87 -16.16 -16.03
C TYR A 675 -56.44 -15.17 -17.05
N ARG A 676 -56.26 -15.47 -18.34
CA ARG A 676 -56.81 -14.72 -19.47
C ARG A 676 -58.16 -15.32 -19.90
N ASN A 677 -59.22 -14.54 -19.72
CA ASN A 677 -60.61 -14.99 -19.89
C ASN A 677 -61.23 -14.68 -21.28
N ASP A 678 -60.41 -14.48 -22.31
CA ASP A 678 -60.82 -14.36 -23.72
C ASP A 678 -59.73 -14.95 -24.63
N ILE A 679 -60.11 -15.47 -25.79
CA ILE A 679 -59.22 -16.06 -26.81
C ILE A 679 -58.92 -15.12 -27.99
N ASN A 680 -59.47 -13.90 -27.98
CA ASN A 680 -59.34 -12.90 -29.05
C ASN A 680 -58.55 -11.66 -28.58
N TYR A 681 -57.24 -11.85 -28.38
CA TYR A 681 -56.28 -10.84 -27.90
C TYR A 681 -55.22 -10.50 -28.95
N PHE A 682 -54.56 -9.36 -28.77
CA PHE A 682 -53.39 -8.92 -29.53
C PHE A 682 -52.09 -9.19 -28.75
N GLU A 683 -50.94 -9.10 -29.43
CA GLU A 683 -49.59 -9.15 -28.80
C GLU A 683 -49.42 -8.06 -27.73
N GLU A 684 -50.09 -6.92 -27.94
CA GLU A 684 -50.08 -5.73 -27.08
C GLU A 684 -50.87 -5.94 -25.75
N ASP A 685 -51.82 -6.88 -25.70
CA ASP A 685 -52.60 -7.26 -24.50
C ASP A 685 -51.75 -8.12 -23.50
N GLY A 686 -50.47 -7.81 -23.32
CA GLY A 686 -49.48 -8.74 -22.71
C GLY A 686 -49.63 -9.04 -21.21
N ILE A 687 -49.05 -10.17 -20.78
CA ILE A 687 -48.82 -10.52 -19.35
C ILE A 687 -47.31 -10.54 -19.08
N SER A 688 -46.85 -9.70 -18.14
CA SER A 688 -45.43 -9.46 -17.89
C SER A 688 -45.08 -9.57 -16.39
N PHE A 689 -44.04 -10.33 -16.07
CA PHE A 689 -43.47 -10.53 -14.73
C PHE A 689 -41.95 -10.40 -14.81
N LYS A 690 -41.38 -9.42 -14.09
CA LYS A 690 -39.93 -9.13 -14.11
C LYS A 690 -39.37 -9.00 -12.70
N ASN A 691 -38.37 -9.84 -12.40
CA ASN A 691 -37.72 -9.93 -11.08
C ASN A 691 -38.71 -10.06 -9.90
N CYS A 692 -39.84 -10.74 -10.12
CA CYS A 692 -40.81 -11.05 -9.07
C CYS A 692 -40.35 -12.25 -8.23
N THR A 693 -40.87 -12.38 -7.02
CA THR A 693 -40.54 -13.49 -6.10
C THR A 693 -41.81 -14.24 -5.71
N PHE A 694 -41.80 -15.56 -5.85
CA PHE A 694 -42.87 -16.46 -5.45
C PHE A 694 -42.39 -17.31 -4.28
N THR A 695 -43.21 -17.45 -3.23
CA THR A 695 -42.83 -18.17 -2.00
C THR A 695 -44.05 -18.79 -1.33
N ASN A 696 -43.98 -20.10 -1.03
CA ASN A 696 -45.08 -20.93 -0.53
C ASN A 696 -46.35 -20.83 -1.39
N CYS A 697 -46.17 -20.67 -2.71
CA CYS A 697 -47.25 -20.55 -3.67
C CYS A 697 -47.64 -21.90 -4.27
N LYS A 698 -48.92 -22.06 -4.61
CA LYS A 698 -49.49 -23.28 -5.22
C LYS A 698 -50.43 -22.86 -6.35
N TYR A 699 -50.06 -23.26 -7.56
CA TYR A 699 -50.76 -23.00 -8.82
C TYR A 699 -50.30 -24.01 -9.89
N ASN A 700 -51.05 -24.12 -10.97
CA ASN A 700 -50.66 -24.82 -12.19
C ASN A 700 -49.77 -23.93 -13.09
N GLY A 701 -50.04 -22.63 -13.13
CA GLY A 701 -49.26 -21.64 -13.90
C GLY A 701 -49.20 -20.25 -13.27
N ILE A 702 -48.17 -19.47 -13.60
CA ILE A 702 -48.14 -18.03 -13.31
C ILE A 702 -49.03 -17.29 -14.31
N ALA A 703 -49.01 -17.68 -15.58
CA ALA A 703 -50.00 -17.26 -16.57
C ALA A 703 -50.80 -18.48 -17.07
N ASP A 704 -52.08 -18.27 -17.37
CA ASP A 704 -53.02 -19.26 -17.93
C ASP A 704 -53.96 -18.64 -19.00
N SER A 705 -54.39 -19.44 -19.97
CA SER A 705 -55.27 -19.08 -21.08
C SER A 705 -55.91 -20.33 -21.72
N LEU A 706 -57.09 -20.17 -22.32
CA LEU A 706 -57.77 -21.21 -23.14
C LEU A 706 -57.20 -21.33 -24.58
N ALA A 707 -56.20 -20.55 -24.92
CA ALA A 707 -55.47 -20.61 -26.18
C ALA A 707 -53.99 -20.28 -25.97
N ASN A 708 -53.09 -20.87 -26.78
CA ASN A 708 -51.66 -20.57 -26.72
C ASN A 708 -51.41 -19.06 -26.99
N PHE A 709 -50.56 -18.48 -26.15
CA PHE A 709 -50.33 -17.04 -26.04
C PHE A 709 -48.86 -16.74 -25.70
N ASP A 710 -47.96 -17.65 -26.11
CA ASP A 710 -46.55 -17.63 -25.71
C ASP A 710 -45.85 -16.31 -26.11
N ASP A 711 -46.20 -15.78 -27.30
CA ASP A 711 -45.71 -14.49 -27.81
C ASP A 711 -46.22 -13.26 -27.00
N ALA A 712 -47.28 -13.42 -26.21
CA ALA A 712 -47.90 -12.37 -25.38
C ALA A 712 -47.58 -12.52 -23.87
N VAL A 713 -46.60 -13.35 -23.51
CA VAL A 713 -46.17 -13.59 -22.12
C VAL A 713 -44.68 -13.36 -21.94
N VAL A 714 -44.32 -12.68 -20.84
CA VAL A 714 -42.92 -12.43 -20.46
C VAL A 714 -42.77 -12.72 -18.97
N ILE A 715 -42.12 -13.81 -18.58
CA ILE A 715 -41.86 -14.18 -17.18
C ILE A 715 -40.35 -14.40 -17.02
N GLU A 716 -39.66 -13.35 -16.56
CA GLU A 716 -38.20 -13.24 -16.64
C GLU A 716 -37.54 -12.90 -15.30
N ASP A 717 -36.38 -13.51 -15.05
CA ASP A 717 -35.49 -13.24 -13.91
C ASP A 717 -36.17 -13.31 -12.53
N CYS A 718 -37.32 -13.98 -12.46
CA CYS A 718 -38.10 -14.19 -11.25
C CYS A 718 -37.46 -15.29 -10.37
N THR A 719 -37.83 -15.29 -9.10
CA THR A 719 -37.29 -16.18 -8.06
C THR A 719 -38.41 -17.07 -7.51
N TYR A 720 -38.13 -18.35 -7.30
CA TYR A 720 -39.10 -19.36 -6.87
C TYR A 720 -38.52 -20.20 -5.72
N ASP A 721 -39.38 -20.75 -4.86
CA ASP A 721 -39.01 -21.69 -3.80
C ASP A 721 -39.18 -23.17 -4.18
N SER A 722 -39.56 -23.44 -5.43
CA SER A 722 -39.66 -24.78 -6.04
C SER A 722 -39.09 -24.78 -7.46
N GLU A 723 -38.86 -25.97 -8.03
CA GLU A 723 -38.41 -26.11 -9.42
C GLU A 723 -39.48 -25.63 -10.41
N VAL A 724 -39.07 -24.88 -11.43
CA VAL A 724 -39.97 -24.28 -12.44
C VAL A 724 -39.55 -24.69 -13.85
N ALA A 725 -40.53 -25.15 -14.63
CA ALA A 725 -40.36 -25.46 -16.05
C ALA A 725 -40.31 -24.18 -16.90
N LEU A 726 -39.47 -24.21 -17.94
CA LEU A 726 -39.39 -23.17 -18.97
C LEU A 726 -40.42 -23.44 -20.08
N GLY A 727 -41.15 -22.42 -20.51
CA GLY A 727 -42.16 -22.50 -21.55
C GLY A 727 -43.52 -23.01 -21.07
N THR A 728 -44.32 -23.52 -22.01
CA THR A 728 -45.77 -23.69 -21.88
C THR A 728 -46.17 -25.16 -21.72
N THR A 729 -47.13 -25.42 -20.82
CA THR A 729 -47.65 -26.75 -20.51
C THR A 729 -49.17 -26.78 -20.71
N GLU A 730 -49.66 -27.63 -21.62
CA GLU A 730 -51.11 -27.81 -21.84
C GLU A 730 -51.69 -28.85 -20.86
N VAL A 731 -52.75 -28.48 -20.13
CA VAL A 731 -53.50 -29.40 -19.26
C VAL A 731 -55.00 -29.13 -19.41
N ASN A 732 -55.78 -30.15 -19.79
CA ASN A 732 -57.24 -30.07 -19.96
C ASN A 732 -57.76 -28.95 -20.90
N GLY A 733 -56.93 -28.47 -21.84
CA GLY A 733 -57.26 -27.35 -22.74
C GLY A 733 -56.90 -25.96 -22.22
N HIS A 734 -56.25 -25.87 -21.06
CA HIS A 734 -55.61 -24.68 -20.52
C HIS A 734 -54.11 -24.70 -20.82
N TYR A 735 -53.53 -23.54 -21.11
CA TYR A 735 -52.11 -23.36 -21.42
C TYR A 735 -51.41 -22.61 -20.29
N TYR A 736 -50.63 -23.32 -19.48
CA TYR A 736 -49.95 -22.75 -18.31
C TYR A 736 -48.50 -22.38 -18.62
N ILE A 737 -48.07 -21.18 -18.23
CA ILE A 737 -46.68 -20.71 -18.36
C ILE A 737 -46.13 -20.33 -16.97
N ASN A 738 -44.93 -20.83 -16.63
CA ASN A 738 -44.28 -20.56 -15.35
C ASN A 738 -42.94 -19.80 -15.48
N ALA A 739 -42.23 -19.89 -16.61
CA ALA A 739 -41.09 -19.03 -16.92
C ALA A 739 -40.87 -18.95 -18.44
N THR A 740 -40.60 -17.75 -18.97
CA THR A 740 -40.05 -17.58 -20.33
C THR A 740 -38.54 -17.42 -20.33
N LYS A 741 -37.96 -16.97 -19.20
CA LYS A 741 -36.52 -16.93 -18.93
C LYS A 741 -36.25 -17.22 -17.44
N LEU A 742 -35.52 -18.30 -17.16
CA LEU A 742 -35.04 -18.58 -15.80
C LEU A 742 -33.91 -17.62 -15.42
N LYS A 743 -33.91 -17.18 -14.15
CA LYS A 743 -32.89 -16.32 -13.56
C LYS A 743 -31.53 -17.03 -13.54
N VAL A 744 -30.52 -16.44 -14.18
CA VAL A 744 -29.14 -16.95 -14.10
C VAL A 744 -28.52 -16.51 -12.78
N THR A 745 -28.04 -17.47 -11.99
CA THR A 745 -27.28 -17.20 -10.76
C THR A 745 -25.80 -17.22 -11.08
N ALA A 746 -25.10 -16.09 -10.90
CA ALA A 746 -23.67 -16.00 -11.14
C ALA A 746 -22.88 -16.96 -10.23
N VAL A 747 -21.99 -17.77 -10.82
CA VAL A 747 -21.18 -18.75 -10.08
C VAL A 747 -19.91 -18.10 -9.53
N GLY A 748 -19.38 -18.59 -8.42
CA GLY A 748 -18.13 -18.10 -7.86
C GLY A 748 -16.95 -18.28 -8.82
N THR A 749 -15.93 -17.42 -8.71
CA THR A 749 -14.66 -17.57 -9.43
C THR A 749 -13.46 -17.61 -8.49
N SER A 750 -12.36 -18.17 -8.97
CA SER A 750 -11.09 -18.32 -8.26
C SER A 750 -9.95 -17.86 -9.15
N ILE A 751 -9.04 -17.05 -8.60
CA ILE A 751 -7.80 -16.66 -9.26
C ILE A 751 -6.65 -17.41 -8.61
N SER A 752 -5.91 -18.16 -9.43
CA SER A 752 -4.61 -18.70 -9.07
C SER A 752 -3.50 -17.92 -9.77
N ILE A 753 -2.41 -17.67 -9.04
CA ILE A 753 -1.22 -16.97 -9.53
C ILE A 753 -0.04 -17.91 -9.31
N LYS A 754 0.87 -18.02 -10.27
CA LYS A 754 2.09 -18.84 -10.22
C LYS A 754 3.21 -18.15 -10.98
N SER A 755 4.46 -18.48 -10.68
CA SER A 755 5.62 -18.04 -11.46
C SER A 755 6.33 -19.19 -12.16
N ASN A 756 6.92 -18.93 -13.32
CA ASN A 756 7.97 -19.77 -13.91
C ASN A 756 9.08 -18.90 -14.53
N GLU A 757 10.34 -19.28 -14.31
CA GLU A 757 11.51 -18.50 -14.76
C GLU A 757 11.42 -17.01 -14.40
N ASN A 758 11.17 -16.13 -15.38
CA ASN A 758 10.98 -14.68 -15.22
C ASN A 758 9.54 -14.23 -15.60
N ASN A 759 8.55 -15.09 -15.40
CA ASN A 759 7.15 -14.83 -15.73
C ASN A 759 6.21 -15.07 -14.54
N VAL A 760 5.08 -14.37 -14.53
CA VAL A 760 3.91 -14.68 -13.71
C VAL A 760 2.78 -15.12 -14.63
N ILE A 761 2.22 -16.30 -14.34
CA ILE A 761 1.04 -16.85 -14.99
C ILE A 761 -0.14 -16.69 -14.02
N VAL A 762 -1.20 -16.06 -14.49
CA VAL A 762 -2.47 -15.89 -13.78
C VAL A 762 -3.52 -16.76 -14.47
N ASN A 763 -4.34 -17.46 -13.70
CA ASN A 763 -5.41 -18.32 -14.21
C ASN A 763 -6.72 -18.07 -13.43
N LEU A 764 -7.79 -17.74 -14.15
CA LEU A 764 -9.14 -17.49 -13.63
C LEU A 764 -10.07 -18.67 -13.99
N THR A 765 -10.63 -19.32 -12.97
CA THR A 765 -11.60 -20.41 -13.14
C THR A 765 -12.90 -20.14 -12.39
N ASP A 766 -13.98 -20.86 -12.74
CA ASP A 766 -15.17 -20.95 -11.89
C ASP A 766 -14.91 -21.84 -10.64
N VAL A 767 -15.91 -21.95 -9.76
CA VAL A 767 -15.91 -22.85 -8.58
C VAL A 767 -15.78 -24.34 -8.92
N ASN A 768 -16.02 -24.74 -10.17
CA ASN A 768 -15.89 -26.13 -10.63
C ASN A 768 -14.53 -26.41 -11.30
N GLY A 769 -13.68 -25.38 -11.47
CA GLY A 769 -12.40 -25.47 -12.15
C GLY A 769 -12.44 -25.23 -13.67
N ASN A 770 -13.59 -24.83 -14.24
CA ASN A 770 -13.71 -24.48 -15.65
C ASN A 770 -13.02 -23.14 -15.95
N PRO A 771 -12.33 -22.98 -17.09
CA PRO A 771 -11.64 -21.73 -17.44
C PRO A 771 -12.61 -20.60 -17.78
N VAL A 772 -12.45 -19.43 -17.16
CA VAL A 772 -13.23 -18.23 -17.49
C VAL A 772 -12.52 -17.46 -18.60
N ALA A 773 -12.79 -17.87 -19.84
CA ALA A 773 -12.16 -17.33 -21.04
C ALA A 773 -12.64 -15.93 -21.44
N ASN A 774 -11.76 -15.14 -22.07
CA ASN A 774 -12.01 -13.78 -22.56
C ASN A 774 -12.43 -12.77 -21.46
N ALA A 775 -12.14 -13.07 -20.19
CA ALA A 775 -12.44 -12.20 -19.06
C ALA A 775 -11.47 -11.02 -18.99
N GLY A 776 -12.01 -9.79 -18.92
CA GLY A 776 -11.23 -8.59 -18.63
C GLY A 776 -10.81 -8.57 -17.16
N ILE A 777 -9.50 -8.53 -16.92
CA ILE A 777 -8.89 -8.54 -15.59
C ILE A 777 -8.05 -7.26 -15.41
N ILE A 778 -8.12 -6.68 -14.22
CA ILE A 778 -7.23 -5.62 -13.76
C ILE A 778 -6.12 -6.26 -12.93
N TYR A 779 -4.87 -5.83 -13.11
CA TYR A 779 -3.78 -6.21 -12.21
C TYR A 779 -2.92 -5.01 -11.83
N SER A 780 -2.32 -5.07 -10.66
CA SER A 780 -1.41 -4.06 -10.12
C SER A 780 -0.05 -4.68 -9.87
N ILE A 781 1.02 -4.05 -10.36
CA ILE A 781 2.40 -4.36 -9.97
C ILE A 781 2.98 -3.11 -9.30
N ALA A 782 3.48 -3.26 -8.08
CA ALA A 782 4.04 -2.16 -7.27
C ALA A 782 3.13 -0.91 -7.19
N GLY A 783 1.80 -1.10 -7.18
CA GLY A 783 0.80 -0.03 -7.13
C GLY A 783 0.47 0.62 -8.49
N THR A 784 1.12 0.21 -9.58
CA THR A 784 0.76 0.64 -10.94
C THR A 784 -0.26 -0.33 -11.54
N ASN A 785 -1.46 0.17 -11.83
CA ASN A 785 -2.56 -0.64 -12.37
C ASN A 785 -2.50 -0.72 -13.90
N ALA A 786 -2.72 -1.92 -14.42
CA ALA A 786 -2.85 -2.26 -15.84
C ALA A 786 -4.01 -3.27 -16.03
N SER A 787 -4.28 -3.66 -17.26
CA SER A 787 -5.32 -4.66 -17.59
C SER A 787 -4.82 -5.70 -18.59
N ALA A 788 -5.46 -6.87 -18.54
CA ALA A 788 -5.27 -8.00 -19.45
C ALA A 788 -6.61 -8.67 -19.73
N THR A 789 -6.63 -9.57 -20.70
CA THR A 789 -7.78 -10.43 -21.00
C THR A 789 -7.32 -11.89 -20.95
N THR A 790 -8.11 -12.77 -20.33
CA THR A 790 -7.78 -14.20 -20.28
C THR A 790 -7.93 -14.88 -21.65
N GLY A 791 -7.05 -15.84 -21.93
CA GLY A 791 -7.12 -16.71 -23.10
C GLY A 791 -8.28 -17.71 -23.03
N ALA A 792 -8.38 -18.56 -24.05
CA ALA A 792 -9.38 -19.64 -24.11
C ALA A 792 -9.24 -20.69 -23.00
N ASP A 793 -8.09 -20.72 -22.32
CA ASP A 793 -7.75 -21.59 -21.19
C ASP A 793 -7.90 -20.89 -19.81
N GLY A 794 -8.44 -19.68 -19.78
CA GLY A 794 -8.61 -18.89 -18.54
C GLY A 794 -7.34 -18.17 -18.08
N THR A 795 -6.23 -18.27 -18.82
CA THR A 795 -4.92 -17.73 -18.37
C THR A 795 -4.54 -16.39 -18.98
N PHE A 796 -3.66 -15.64 -18.31
CA PHE A 796 -2.77 -14.67 -18.97
C PHE A 796 -1.38 -14.69 -18.33
N THR A 797 -0.36 -14.27 -19.08
CA THR A 797 1.04 -14.31 -18.65
C THR A 797 1.68 -12.95 -18.75
N LEU A 798 2.45 -12.58 -17.71
CA LEU A 798 3.31 -11.41 -17.65
C LEU A 798 4.77 -11.90 -17.68
N SER A 799 5.58 -11.36 -18.59
CA SER A 799 6.92 -11.91 -18.91
C SER A 799 8.05 -10.89 -18.75
N ASN A 800 9.28 -11.38 -18.61
CA ASN A 800 10.50 -10.60 -18.41
C ASN A 800 10.49 -9.76 -17.13
N LEU A 801 9.88 -10.31 -16.08
CA LEU A 801 9.79 -9.70 -14.76
C LEU A 801 11.14 -9.79 -14.02
N LYS A 802 11.42 -8.78 -13.20
CA LYS A 802 12.67 -8.58 -12.45
C LYS A 802 12.39 -7.91 -11.10
N GLY A 803 13.27 -8.12 -10.14
CA GLY A 803 13.16 -7.57 -8.78
C GLY A 803 12.04 -8.23 -7.96
N ILE A 804 11.49 -7.47 -7.00
CA ILE A 804 10.36 -7.90 -6.16
C ILE A 804 9.05 -7.52 -6.87
N VAL A 805 8.32 -8.52 -7.36
CA VAL A 805 7.04 -8.36 -8.04
C VAL A 805 5.92 -8.79 -7.10
N ASN A 806 5.47 -7.80 -6.31
CA ASN A 806 4.16 -7.86 -5.66
C ASN A 806 3.08 -7.63 -6.72
N ILE A 807 2.35 -8.68 -7.08
CA ILE A 807 1.22 -8.62 -8.00
C ILE A 807 -0.10 -8.72 -7.22
N THR A 808 -1.08 -7.91 -7.59
CA THR A 808 -2.48 -8.08 -7.18
C THR A 808 -3.34 -8.16 -8.43
N VAL A 809 -4.23 -9.13 -8.49
CA VAL A 809 -5.11 -9.42 -9.62
C VAL A 809 -6.55 -9.30 -9.15
N TYR A 810 -7.38 -8.61 -9.93
CA TYR A 810 -8.79 -8.36 -9.66
C TYR A 810 -9.64 -8.63 -10.90
N TYR A 811 -10.59 -9.56 -10.78
CA TYR A 811 -11.65 -9.80 -11.76
C TYR A 811 -12.97 -9.23 -11.23
N SER A 812 -13.57 -8.31 -11.97
CA SER A 812 -14.77 -7.57 -11.57
C SER A 812 -16.06 -8.39 -11.50
N GLY A 813 -16.06 -9.63 -12.01
CA GLY A 813 -17.28 -10.39 -12.26
C GLY A 813 -18.04 -9.93 -13.51
N ASN A 814 -19.13 -10.63 -13.80
CA ASN A 814 -20.18 -10.29 -14.77
C ASN A 814 -21.48 -11.05 -14.40
N GLU A 815 -22.48 -11.05 -15.28
CA GLU A 815 -23.78 -11.72 -15.06
C GLU A 815 -23.69 -13.24 -14.83
N SER A 816 -22.65 -13.89 -15.36
CA SER A 816 -22.42 -15.34 -15.21
C SER A 816 -21.48 -15.69 -14.05
N TYR A 817 -20.64 -14.76 -13.62
CA TYR A 817 -19.47 -15.03 -12.76
C TYR A 817 -19.29 -13.96 -11.68
N LEU A 818 -19.21 -14.36 -10.42
CA LEU A 818 -18.90 -13.44 -9.31
C LEU A 818 -17.46 -12.91 -9.39
N ALA A 819 -17.26 -11.71 -8.83
CA ALA A 819 -15.95 -11.09 -8.70
C ALA A 819 -14.99 -11.92 -7.84
N SER A 820 -13.70 -11.84 -8.14
CA SER A 820 -12.64 -12.47 -7.34
C SER A 820 -11.34 -11.67 -7.41
N ASN A 821 -10.48 -11.84 -6.40
CA ASN A 821 -9.16 -11.22 -6.36
C ASN A 821 -8.13 -12.16 -5.75
N LYS A 822 -6.86 -11.96 -6.07
CA LYS A 822 -5.72 -12.64 -5.43
C LYS A 822 -4.49 -11.75 -5.51
N SER A 823 -3.69 -11.72 -4.43
CA SER A 823 -2.35 -11.15 -4.42
C SER A 823 -1.31 -12.24 -4.22
N ASP A 824 -0.12 -12.03 -4.77
CA ASP A 824 1.05 -12.90 -4.59
C ASP A 824 2.36 -12.10 -4.76
N ASN A 825 3.48 -12.66 -4.33
CA ASN A 825 4.80 -12.00 -4.35
C ASN A 825 5.88 -12.94 -4.90
N PHE A 826 6.54 -12.50 -5.97
CA PHE A 826 7.61 -13.24 -6.63
C PHE A 826 8.91 -12.43 -6.65
N ILE A 827 10.04 -13.12 -6.48
CA ILE A 827 11.37 -12.50 -6.52
C ILE A 827 12.10 -13.03 -7.75
N PHE A 828 12.20 -12.19 -8.79
CA PHE A 828 12.82 -12.53 -10.06
C PHE A 828 14.23 -11.91 -10.13
N LYS A 829 15.26 -12.76 -10.09
CA LYS A 829 16.62 -12.25 -9.87
C LYS A 829 17.20 -11.52 -11.08
N TYR A 830 17.89 -10.42 -10.79
CA TYR A 830 18.84 -9.79 -11.69
C TYR A 830 20.06 -10.70 -11.86
N ASN A 831 20.54 -10.88 -13.09
CA ASN A 831 21.79 -11.60 -13.29
C ASN A 831 22.95 -10.69 -12.94
N THR A 832 24.12 -11.23 -12.55
CA THR A 832 25.27 -10.39 -12.20
C THR A 832 26.52 -10.71 -13.02
N ALA A 833 27.42 -9.73 -13.08
CA ALA A 833 28.75 -9.87 -13.66
C ALA A 833 29.79 -9.19 -12.76
N VAL A 834 30.47 -9.98 -11.93
CA VAL A 834 31.69 -9.55 -11.25
C VAL A 834 32.89 -9.56 -12.22
N SER A 835 33.81 -8.63 -12.05
CA SER A 835 35.02 -8.50 -12.86
C SER A 835 36.16 -7.85 -12.08
N SER A 836 37.38 -7.88 -12.62
CA SER A 836 38.55 -7.24 -11.99
C SER A 836 39.51 -6.67 -13.02
N ALA A 837 39.96 -5.43 -12.83
CA ALA A 837 40.88 -4.70 -13.71
C ALA A 837 42.05 -4.08 -12.94
N VAL A 838 43.12 -3.67 -13.64
CA VAL A 838 44.23 -2.94 -13.02
C VAL A 838 43.92 -1.44 -12.99
N ASN A 839 44.00 -0.83 -11.80
CA ASN A 839 43.92 0.62 -11.63
C ASN A 839 45.24 1.14 -11.01
N GLY A 840 46.14 1.65 -11.85
CA GLY A 840 47.45 2.15 -11.40
C GLY A 840 48.37 1.05 -10.83
N ASP A 841 48.60 1.09 -9.53
CA ASP A 841 49.44 0.13 -8.78
C ASP A 841 48.61 -0.91 -7.98
N ASP A 842 47.28 -0.86 -8.15
CA ASP A 842 46.24 -1.59 -7.40
C ASP A 842 45.27 -2.33 -8.36
N ILE A 843 44.36 -3.16 -7.82
CA ILE A 843 43.28 -3.83 -8.57
C ILE A 843 41.95 -3.18 -8.22
N LEU A 844 41.10 -2.93 -9.22
CA LEU A 844 39.70 -2.56 -9.05
C LEU A 844 38.82 -3.78 -9.37
N ILE A 845 38.07 -4.27 -8.40
CA ILE A 845 36.93 -5.17 -8.61
C ILE A 845 35.72 -4.32 -9.01
N ILE A 846 34.87 -4.82 -9.91
CA ILE A 846 33.63 -4.16 -10.33
C ILE A 846 32.53 -5.23 -10.38
N LEU A 847 31.40 -4.99 -9.70
CA LEU A 847 30.21 -5.84 -9.68
C LEU A 847 28.99 -5.04 -10.19
N LYS A 848 28.27 -5.62 -11.15
CA LYS A 848 27.08 -5.03 -11.76
C LYS A 848 26.01 -6.08 -12.02
N ASP A 849 24.77 -5.63 -12.19
CA ASP A 849 23.66 -6.45 -12.67
C ASP A 849 23.59 -6.53 -14.21
N ASP A 850 22.58 -7.22 -14.75
CA ASP A 850 22.32 -7.34 -16.19
C ASP A 850 21.73 -6.09 -16.85
N GLU A 851 21.35 -5.08 -16.06
CA GLU A 851 20.97 -3.74 -16.53
C GLU A 851 22.16 -2.75 -16.53
N ASN A 852 23.31 -3.15 -16.00
CA ASN A 852 24.55 -2.38 -15.77
C ASN A 852 24.52 -1.43 -14.57
N ASN A 853 23.54 -1.54 -13.68
CA ASN A 853 23.51 -0.82 -12.40
C ASN A 853 24.69 -1.30 -11.52
N PRO A 854 25.33 -0.41 -10.75
CA PRO A 854 26.33 -0.83 -9.76
C PRO A 854 25.64 -1.60 -8.63
N ILE A 855 26.12 -2.81 -8.32
CA ILE A 855 25.72 -3.48 -7.08
C ILE A 855 26.66 -2.99 -5.98
N ALA A 856 26.35 -1.78 -5.52
CA ALA A 856 26.77 -1.30 -4.21
C ALA A 856 26.22 -2.24 -3.14
N ASN A 857 26.78 -2.19 -1.93
CA ASN A 857 26.30 -2.98 -0.81
C ASN A 857 26.44 -4.50 -0.97
N ALA A 858 27.38 -4.95 -1.82
CA ALA A 858 27.71 -6.35 -2.06
C ALA A 858 29.21 -6.60 -1.86
N ASN A 859 29.59 -7.30 -0.79
CA ASN A 859 30.97 -7.77 -0.63
C ASN A 859 31.25 -8.92 -1.60
N VAL A 860 32.54 -9.05 -1.89
CA VAL A 860 33.09 -9.98 -2.87
C VAL A 860 34.22 -10.72 -2.20
N ILE A 861 34.21 -12.05 -2.33
CA ILE A 861 35.31 -12.86 -1.85
C ILE A 861 36.38 -12.86 -2.94
N TYR A 862 37.56 -12.32 -2.63
CA TYR A 862 38.68 -12.32 -3.57
C TYR A 862 39.87 -13.13 -3.03
N THR A 863 40.42 -14.00 -3.87
CA THR A 863 41.53 -14.90 -3.50
C THR A 863 42.86 -14.32 -3.97
N VAL A 864 43.81 -14.13 -3.06
CA VAL A 864 45.19 -13.73 -3.38
C VAL A 864 46.17 -14.79 -2.88
N ASN A 865 46.95 -15.38 -3.80
CA ASN A 865 47.92 -16.46 -3.49
C ASN A 865 47.32 -17.68 -2.76
N GLY A 866 46.01 -17.93 -2.85
CA GLY A 866 45.33 -19.02 -2.13
C GLY A 866 44.91 -18.67 -0.69
N ILE A 867 44.81 -17.37 -0.37
CA ILE A 867 44.15 -16.86 0.83
C ILE A 867 42.95 -16.01 0.37
N ASP A 868 41.79 -16.24 0.96
CA ASP A 868 40.56 -15.53 0.65
C ASP A 868 40.36 -14.32 1.55
N TYR A 869 39.81 -13.26 0.97
CA TYR A 869 39.54 -11.98 1.62
C TYR A 869 38.13 -11.52 1.28
N ASN A 870 37.37 -11.12 2.31
CA ASN A 870 36.08 -10.45 2.14
C ASN A 870 36.32 -8.94 2.00
N ALA A 871 35.74 -8.27 1.01
CA ALA A 871 35.67 -6.81 0.94
C ALA A 871 34.40 -6.28 0.25
N THR A 872 33.85 -5.22 0.84
CA THR A 872 32.61 -4.48 0.53
C THR A 872 32.70 -3.64 -0.74
N THR A 873 31.67 -3.67 -1.61
CA THR A 873 31.54 -2.70 -2.71
C THR A 873 30.99 -1.35 -2.26
N ASP A 874 31.57 -0.28 -2.81
CA ASP A 874 31.13 1.12 -2.70
C ASP A 874 29.86 1.44 -3.55
N GLU A 875 29.40 2.70 -3.54
CA GLU A 875 28.24 3.18 -4.35
C GLU A 875 28.37 2.89 -5.85
N ASN A 876 29.60 2.75 -6.35
CA ASN A 876 29.91 2.50 -7.75
C ASN A 876 29.99 1.00 -8.06
N GLY A 877 29.72 0.13 -7.07
CA GLY A 877 29.79 -1.32 -7.19
C GLY A 877 31.24 -1.83 -7.24
N THR A 878 32.20 -1.10 -6.64
CA THR A 878 33.63 -1.39 -6.80
C THR A 878 34.37 -1.67 -5.49
N VAL A 879 35.51 -2.38 -5.59
CA VAL A 879 36.45 -2.57 -4.48
C VAL A 879 37.86 -2.33 -4.96
N THR A 880 38.59 -1.42 -4.31
CA THR A 880 40.02 -1.22 -4.58
C THR A 880 40.89 -2.10 -3.66
N VAL A 881 41.68 -2.99 -4.25
CA VAL A 881 42.61 -3.89 -3.54
C VAL A 881 44.06 -3.46 -3.79
N SER A 882 44.61 -2.74 -2.82
CA SER A 882 45.92 -2.10 -2.92
C SER A 882 47.10 -2.94 -2.39
N ASN A 883 48.31 -2.42 -2.56
CA ASN A 883 49.57 -2.92 -1.95
C ASN A 883 50.03 -4.33 -2.41
N LEU A 884 49.34 -4.97 -3.34
CA LEU A 884 49.76 -6.27 -3.88
C LEU A 884 51.02 -6.14 -4.75
N LYS A 885 51.99 -7.06 -4.57
CA LYS A 885 53.25 -7.12 -5.34
C LYS A 885 53.68 -8.57 -5.61
N GLY A 886 54.21 -8.82 -6.80
CA GLY A 886 54.52 -10.14 -7.34
C GLY A 886 53.68 -10.48 -8.58
N LYS A 887 53.69 -11.77 -8.98
CA LYS A 887 52.72 -12.35 -9.93
C LYS A 887 51.85 -13.34 -9.16
N PHE A 888 50.54 -13.20 -9.28
CA PHE A 888 49.57 -14.04 -8.58
C PHE A 888 48.30 -14.23 -9.43
N ALA A 889 47.61 -15.35 -9.21
CA ALA A 889 46.21 -15.48 -9.63
C ALA A 889 45.34 -14.66 -8.68
N PHE A 890 44.26 -14.09 -9.22
CA PHE A 890 43.29 -13.28 -8.51
C PHE A 890 41.89 -13.70 -8.95
N ASN A 891 41.19 -14.40 -8.07
CA ASN A 891 39.81 -14.81 -8.30
C ASN A 891 38.90 -13.84 -7.55
N VAL A 892 37.69 -13.62 -8.06
CA VAL A 892 36.64 -12.81 -7.44
C VAL A 892 35.31 -13.54 -7.59
N LEU A 893 34.47 -13.38 -6.58
CA LEU A 893 33.40 -14.31 -6.26
C LEU A 893 32.24 -13.52 -5.59
N TYR A 894 31.02 -13.57 -6.14
CA TYR A 894 29.77 -13.00 -5.57
C TYR A 894 28.59 -14.02 -5.64
N LYS A 895 27.98 -14.39 -4.51
CA LYS A 895 27.06 -15.55 -4.31
C LYS A 895 25.66 -15.32 -4.86
N GLY A 896 25.36 -14.09 -5.27
CA GLY A 896 24.01 -13.59 -5.26
C GLY A 896 23.51 -13.32 -3.83
N ASP A 897 22.54 -12.43 -3.72
CA ASP A 897 21.80 -12.14 -2.49
C ASP A 897 20.34 -12.62 -2.66
N THR A 898 19.35 -11.89 -2.13
CA THR A 898 17.93 -12.16 -2.38
C THR A 898 17.48 -11.78 -3.79
N LEU A 899 18.01 -10.69 -4.37
CA LEU A 899 17.58 -10.08 -5.64
C LEU A 899 18.54 -10.37 -6.81
N HIS A 900 19.77 -10.79 -6.53
CA HIS A 900 20.84 -10.93 -7.52
C HIS A 900 21.34 -12.38 -7.63
N THR A 901 21.76 -12.82 -8.82
CA THR A 901 22.37 -14.16 -9.03
C THR A 901 23.89 -14.18 -8.76
N ALA A 902 24.43 -15.40 -8.68
CA ALA A 902 25.85 -15.64 -8.48
C ALA A 902 26.70 -15.31 -9.72
N SER A 903 27.88 -14.71 -9.53
CA SER A 903 28.87 -14.55 -10.61
C SER A 903 30.32 -14.50 -10.10
N ASN A 904 31.23 -15.06 -10.90
CA ASN A 904 32.66 -15.16 -10.61
C ASN A 904 33.55 -14.68 -11.76
N ALA A 905 34.78 -14.31 -11.44
CA ALA A 905 35.83 -13.98 -12.39
C ALA A 905 37.20 -14.49 -11.93
N SER A 906 38.08 -14.82 -12.88
CA SER A 906 39.46 -15.22 -12.60
C SER A 906 40.45 -14.50 -13.52
N ASN A 907 41.45 -13.87 -12.92
CA ASN A 907 42.48 -13.08 -13.60
C ASN A 907 43.89 -13.41 -13.06
N THR A 908 44.92 -12.84 -13.69
CA THR A 908 46.31 -12.98 -13.23
C THR A 908 47.03 -11.64 -13.36
N PHE A 909 47.40 -11.04 -12.23
CA PHE A 909 48.02 -9.72 -12.17
C PHE A 909 49.51 -9.79 -11.84
N ILE A 910 50.24 -8.73 -12.22
CA ILE A 910 51.70 -8.64 -12.08
C ILE A 910 52.11 -7.22 -11.67
N PHE A 911 52.26 -6.98 -10.38
CA PHE A 911 52.75 -5.72 -9.82
C PHE A 911 54.22 -5.88 -9.39
N LYS A 912 55.11 -5.00 -9.86
CA LYS A 912 56.56 -5.27 -9.82
C LYS A 912 57.23 -4.63 -8.60
N TYR A 913 57.98 -5.45 -7.86
CA TYR A 913 58.78 -5.00 -6.71
C TYR A 913 59.82 -3.94 -7.11
N GLY A 914 59.93 -2.90 -6.29
CA GLY A 914 61.03 -1.94 -6.28
C GLY A 914 62.38 -2.63 -6.13
N THR A 915 63.46 -2.08 -6.74
CA THR A 915 64.82 -2.64 -6.55
C THR A 915 65.91 -1.62 -6.27
N LYS A 916 66.88 -2.02 -5.44
CA LYS A 916 67.89 -1.15 -4.85
C LYS A 916 69.29 -1.75 -5.03
N ILE A 917 70.08 -1.17 -5.94
CA ILE A 917 71.49 -1.54 -6.11
C ILE A 917 72.35 -0.73 -5.14
N THR A 918 73.10 -1.42 -4.28
CA THR A 918 74.08 -0.80 -3.38
C THR A 918 75.50 -1.25 -3.70
N ALA A 919 76.45 -0.30 -3.67
CA ALA A 919 77.87 -0.58 -3.84
C ALA A 919 78.70 0.46 -3.08
N LYS A 920 79.62 0.01 -2.21
CA LYS A 920 80.47 0.93 -1.42
C LYS A 920 81.67 1.41 -2.25
N LYS A 921 82.10 2.67 -2.04
CA LYS A 921 83.28 3.29 -2.66
C LYS A 921 84.53 2.40 -2.49
N VAL A 922 85.11 1.92 -3.59
CA VAL A 922 86.34 1.11 -3.55
C VAL A 922 87.55 1.95 -3.87
N THR A 923 88.56 1.90 -2.98
CA THR A 923 89.92 2.34 -3.28
C THR A 923 90.81 1.11 -3.48
N ALA A 924 91.37 0.97 -4.67
CA ALA A 924 92.32 -0.08 -5.03
C ALA A 924 93.71 0.52 -5.31
N THR A 925 94.74 -0.32 -5.29
CA THR A 925 96.08 0.03 -5.77
C THR A 925 96.35 -0.79 -7.02
N TYR A 926 96.87 -0.17 -8.09
CA TYR A 926 97.09 -0.84 -9.37
C TYR A 926 97.86 -2.18 -9.23
N ASN A 927 97.37 -3.24 -9.89
CA ASN A 927 97.83 -4.63 -9.78
C ASN A 927 97.70 -5.31 -8.40
N VAL A 928 97.17 -4.65 -7.35
CA VAL A 928 96.79 -5.33 -6.08
C VAL A 928 95.35 -5.76 -6.18
N ALA A 929 95.07 -7.06 -6.03
CA ALA A 929 93.73 -7.63 -6.17
C ALA A 929 92.74 -6.95 -5.21
N LYS A 930 91.68 -6.36 -5.78
CA LYS A 930 90.56 -5.76 -5.05
C LYS A 930 89.33 -5.77 -5.97
N ASN A 931 88.17 -6.10 -5.40
CA ASN A 931 86.91 -6.14 -6.11
C ASN A 931 86.01 -4.98 -5.69
N LEU A 932 85.21 -4.48 -6.62
CA LEU A 932 83.94 -3.82 -6.34
C LEU A 932 82.93 -4.91 -5.99
N VAL A 933 82.25 -4.77 -4.85
CA VAL A 933 81.12 -5.61 -4.46
C VAL A 933 79.85 -4.81 -4.70
N ILE A 934 78.90 -5.44 -5.37
CA ILE A 934 77.59 -4.93 -5.74
C ILE A 934 76.57 -5.83 -5.06
N THR A 935 75.56 -5.25 -4.41
CA THR A 935 74.41 -5.99 -3.88
C THR A 935 73.14 -5.46 -4.53
N LEU A 936 72.35 -6.35 -5.11
CA LEU A 936 70.99 -6.10 -5.56
C LEU A 936 70.02 -6.65 -4.51
N LYS A 937 69.10 -5.81 -4.05
CA LYS A 937 67.96 -6.19 -3.21
C LYS A 937 66.68 -5.65 -3.85
N ASP A 938 65.53 -6.18 -3.45
CA ASP A 938 64.24 -5.50 -3.65
C ASP A 938 64.09 -4.32 -2.67
N GLU A 939 62.89 -3.74 -2.57
CA GLU A 939 62.56 -2.69 -1.61
C GLU A 939 62.43 -3.19 -0.17
N ASN A 940 61.87 -4.40 0.01
CA ASN A 940 61.78 -5.12 1.29
C ASN A 940 63.16 -5.52 1.85
N GLY A 941 64.21 -5.40 1.03
CA GLY A 941 65.58 -5.74 1.38
C GLY A 941 65.92 -7.22 1.22
N ILE A 942 65.07 -8.04 0.62
CA ILE A 942 65.36 -9.43 0.28
C ILE A 942 66.43 -9.47 -0.83
N ALA A 943 67.26 -10.51 -0.81
CA ALA A 943 68.44 -10.63 -1.67
C ALA A 943 68.08 -11.23 -3.04
N ILE A 944 68.06 -10.41 -4.10
CA ILE A 944 67.69 -10.85 -5.45
C ILE A 944 68.83 -11.68 -6.07
N ALA A 945 68.71 -13.00 -5.99
CA ALA A 945 69.68 -13.98 -6.49
C ALA A 945 69.48 -14.32 -7.98
N GLY A 946 70.53 -14.80 -8.66
CA GLY A 946 70.47 -15.33 -10.03
C GLY A 946 70.28 -14.31 -11.16
N LYS A 947 70.03 -13.03 -10.85
CA LYS A 947 69.72 -12.00 -11.85
C LYS A 947 70.98 -11.32 -12.42
N LYS A 948 70.86 -10.77 -13.63
CA LYS A 948 71.96 -10.21 -14.43
C LYS A 948 72.11 -8.70 -14.18
N VAL A 949 73.19 -8.27 -13.52
CA VAL A 949 73.57 -6.86 -13.36
C VAL A 949 74.69 -6.46 -14.33
N THR A 950 74.54 -5.34 -15.03
CA THR A 950 75.54 -4.83 -15.98
C THR A 950 76.38 -3.74 -15.33
N VAL A 951 77.71 -3.86 -15.41
CA VAL A 951 78.67 -2.89 -14.86
C VAL A 951 79.45 -2.21 -15.99
N LYS A 952 79.48 -0.87 -15.96
CA LYS A 952 80.26 -0.01 -16.86
C LYS A 952 81.26 0.79 -16.02
N VAL A 953 82.56 0.51 -16.15
CA VAL A 953 83.63 1.23 -15.42
C VAL A 953 84.90 1.37 -16.27
N GLY A 954 85.21 2.60 -16.68
CA GLY A 954 86.30 2.85 -17.63
C GLY A 954 86.05 2.12 -18.95
N SER A 955 87.00 1.29 -19.39
CA SER A 955 86.87 0.43 -20.58
C SER A 955 86.22 -0.93 -20.29
N ILE A 956 85.76 -1.20 -19.06
CA ILE A 956 85.10 -2.47 -18.71
C ILE A 956 83.58 -2.30 -18.85
N ARG A 957 82.98 -3.06 -19.76
CA ARG A 957 81.53 -3.33 -19.84
C ARG A 957 81.36 -4.83 -19.58
N LYS A 958 80.79 -5.23 -18.45
CA LYS A 958 80.57 -6.65 -18.12
C LYS A 958 79.25 -6.89 -17.40
N THR A 959 78.52 -7.92 -17.83
CA THR A 959 77.38 -8.48 -17.12
C THR A 959 77.85 -9.50 -16.09
N LEU A 960 77.24 -9.49 -14.91
CA LEU A 960 77.53 -10.38 -13.78
C LEU A 960 76.22 -10.92 -13.23
N THR A 961 76.22 -12.17 -12.79
CA THR A 961 75.08 -12.79 -12.09
C THR A 961 75.20 -12.54 -10.58
N THR A 962 74.09 -12.28 -9.90
CA THR A 962 74.05 -12.21 -8.43
C THR A 962 74.04 -13.61 -7.81
N ASN A 963 74.75 -13.81 -6.71
CA ASN A 963 74.69 -15.04 -5.91
C ASN A 963 73.47 -15.05 -4.97
N ALA A 964 73.32 -16.11 -4.15
CA ALA A 964 72.26 -16.26 -3.15
C ALA A 964 72.18 -15.13 -2.09
N LYS A 965 73.18 -14.26 -1.98
CA LYS A 965 73.18 -13.07 -1.10
C LYS A 965 72.94 -11.77 -1.88
N GLY A 966 72.41 -11.86 -3.10
CA GLY A 966 72.18 -10.74 -4.01
C GLY A 966 73.45 -10.10 -4.54
N GLN A 967 74.62 -10.74 -4.36
CA GLN A 967 75.92 -10.12 -4.59
C GLN A 967 76.57 -10.53 -5.91
N ALA A 968 77.10 -9.52 -6.61
CA ALA A 968 77.99 -9.66 -7.77
C ALA A 968 79.32 -8.95 -7.49
N THR A 969 80.44 -9.46 -8.04
CA THR A 969 81.76 -8.82 -7.80
C THR A 969 82.55 -8.58 -9.09
N LEU A 970 83.18 -7.41 -9.19
CA LEU A 970 84.02 -7.02 -10.32
C LEU A 970 85.45 -6.69 -9.86
N LYS A 971 86.45 -7.36 -10.42
CA LYS A 971 87.87 -7.09 -10.15
C LYS A 971 88.32 -5.78 -10.78
N VAL A 972 88.55 -4.74 -9.96
CA VAL A 972 88.92 -3.39 -10.43
C VAL A 972 90.43 -3.12 -10.43
N SER A 973 91.24 -4.04 -9.90
CA SER A 973 92.71 -3.90 -9.75
C SER A 973 93.50 -3.65 -11.03
N ASN A 974 92.91 -3.97 -12.18
CA ASN A 974 93.56 -3.96 -13.49
C ASN A 974 93.35 -2.65 -14.26
N LEU A 975 92.40 -1.80 -13.82
CA LEU A 975 92.15 -0.48 -14.39
C LEU A 975 93.38 0.44 -14.22
N LEU A 976 93.51 1.45 -15.08
CA LEU A 976 94.58 2.45 -14.96
C LEU A 976 94.37 3.30 -13.68
N PRO A 977 95.44 3.80 -13.05
CA PRO A 977 95.32 4.78 -11.97
C PRO A 977 94.56 6.07 -12.35
N LYS A 978 93.27 6.09 -12.03
CA LYS A 978 92.33 7.21 -12.16
C LYS A 978 91.22 7.04 -11.11
N THR A 979 90.47 8.10 -10.83
CA THR A 979 89.11 7.99 -10.30
C THR A 979 88.15 7.71 -11.45
N TYR A 980 87.37 6.64 -11.33
CA TYR A 980 86.28 6.29 -12.23
C TYR A 980 84.94 6.48 -11.52
N SER A 981 83.91 6.85 -12.28
CA SER A 981 82.53 6.49 -11.94
C SER A 981 82.27 5.11 -12.52
N ALA A 982 81.76 4.19 -11.70
CA ALA A 982 81.26 2.89 -12.13
C ALA A 982 79.73 2.95 -12.10
N THR A 983 79.09 2.84 -13.27
CA THR A 983 77.63 2.72 -13.35
C THR A 983 77.26 1.24 -13.32
N VAL A 984 76.37 0.86 -12.42
CA VAL A 984 75.76 -0.46 -12.36
C VAL A 984 74.28 -0.32 -12.70
N THR A 985 73.75 -1.21 -13.54
CA THR A 985 72.35 -1.23 -13.96
C THR A 985 71.79 -2.65 -13.88
N TYR A 986 70.63 -2.79 -13.25
CA TYR A 986 69.74 -3.94 -13.36
C TYR A 986 68.58 -3.55 -14.29
N ALA A 987 68.20 -4.44 -15.21
CA ALA A 987 67.21 -4.13 -16.23
C ALA A 987 65.76 -4.24 -15.75
N GLY A 988 65.54 -4.80 -14.55
CA GLY A 988 64.25 -5.36 -14.16
C GLY A 988 64.06 -6.77 -14.71
N ASP A 989 62.91 -7.36 -14.40
CA ASP A 989 62.35 -8.55 -15.04
C ASP A 989 60.81 -8.53 -14.90
N ASP A 990 60.17 -9.70 -14.97
CA ASP A 990 58.72 -9.83 -14.92
C ASP A 990 58.15 -9.44 -13.55
N THR A 991 58.90 -9.60 -12.46
CA THR A 991 58.43 -9.31 -11.09
C THR A 991 59.17 -8.16 -10.40
N HIS A 992 60.18 -7.56 -11.03
CA HIS A 992 61.00 -6.51 -10.43
C HIS A 992 61.28 -5.33 -11.38
N ILE A 993 61.26 -4.10 -10.87
CA ILE A 993 61.58 -2.91 -11.67
C ILE A 993 63.08 -2.72 -11.90
N LYS A 994 63.41 -1.96 -12.96
CA LYS A 994 64.77 -1.54 -13.33
C LYS A 994 65.39 -0.60 -12.28
N SER A 995 66.69 -0.72 -12.03
CA SER A 995 67.41 0.16 -11.09
C SER A 995 68.86 0.40 -11.48
N SER A 996 69.46 1.49 -10.97
CA SER A 996 70.86 1.83 -11.26
C SER A 996 71.54 2.57 -10.11
N VAL A 997 72.88 2.45 -10.04
CA VAL A 997 73.71 3.24 -9.10
C VAL A 997 75.03 3.64 -9.74
N LYS A 998 75.55 4.82 -9.38
CA LYS A 998 76.87 5.33 -9.77
C LYS A 998 77.79 5.34 -8.55
N VAL A 999 78.85 4.51 -8.55
CA VAL A 999 79.79 4.37 -7.42
C VAL A 999 81.21 4.81 -7.81
N LYS A 1000 81.87 5.57 -6.93
CA LYS A 1000 83.25 6.05 -7.16
C LYS A 1000 84.26 4.91 -6.93
N VAL A 1001 85.00 4.54 -7.97
CA VAL A 1001 86.10 3.56 -7.94
C VAL A 1001 87.43 4.29 -8.14
N VAL A 1002 88.27 4.33 -7.09
CA VAL A 1002 89.56 5.03 -7.10
C VAL A 1002 90.69 4.02 -7.25
N VAL A 1003 91.46 4.08 -8.33
CA VAL A 1003 92.69 3.29 -8.46
C VAL A 1003 93.89 4.20 -8.21
N LYS A 1004 94.59 3.96 -7.10
CA LYS A 1004 95.84 4.65 -6.75
C LYS A 1004 97.01 4.07 -7.57
N LYS A 1005 97.92 4.95 -8.00
CA LYS A 1005 99.21 4.56 -8.58
C LYS A 1005 100.00 3.72 -7.57
N ALA A 1006 100.62 2.66 -8.05
CA ALA A 1006 101.36 1.74 -7.19
C ALA A 1006 102.81 2.19 -6.96
N THR A 1007 103.35 1.95 -5.76
CA THR A 1007 104.74 2.26 -5.43
C THR A 1007 105.69 1.11 -5.86
N LEU A 1008 106.82 1.46 -6.46
CA LEU A 1008 107.79 0.49 -6.98
C LEU A 1008 108.70 -0.10 -5.90
N LYS A 1009 109.04 -1.38 -6.05
CA LYS A 1009 110.01 -2.09 -5.21
C LYS A 1009 111.39 -2.01 -5.88
N VAL A 1010 112.31 -1.25 -5.29
CA VAL A 1010 113.69 -1.09 -5.77
C VAL A 1010 114.69 -1.80 -4.84
N SER A 1011 115.56 -2.62 -5.43
CA SER A 1011 116.72 -3.18 -4.73
C SER A 1011 118.00 -2.48 -5.21
N ALA A 1012 118.65 -1.76 -4.29
CA ALA A 1012 119.81 -0.93 -4.54
C ALA A 1012 120.78 -1.04 -3.35
N LYS A 1013 121.74 -1.96 -3.43
CA LYS A 1013 122.76 -2.17 -2.37
C LYS A 1013 123.87 -1.11 -2.48
N ALA A 1014 124.50 -0.77 -1.36
CA ALA A 1014 125.67 0.11 -1.35
C ALA A 1014 126.86 -0.55 -2.09
N LYS A 1015 127.67 0.23 -2.79
CA LYS A 1015 128.80 -0.29 -3.59
C LYS A 1015 130.07 0.53 -3.37
N LYS A 1016 131.21 -0.18 -3.28
CA LYS A 1016 132.57 0.37 -3.22
C LYS A 1016 133.19 0.24 -4.62
N PHE A 1017 133.93 1.25 -5.08
CA PHE A 1017 134.71 1.24 -6.32
C PHE A 1017 136.15 1.72 -6.05
N LYS A 1018 137.13 1.27 -6.86
CA LYS A 1018 138.51 1.79 -6.86
C LYS A 1018 138.60 3.11 -7.67
N LYS A 1019 139.43 4.08 -7.25
CA LYS A 1019 139.69 5.38 -7.91
C LYS A 1019 139.94 5.22 -9.41
N SER A 1020 140.85 4.31 -9.77
CA SER A 1020 141.39 4.05 -11.11
C SER A 1020 140.39 3.60 -12.18
N LEU A 1021 139.20 3.13 -11.80
CA LEU A 1021 138.19 2.68 -12.77
C LEU A 1021 137.65 3.86 -13.60
N LYS A 1022 138.10 4.02 -14.86
CA LYS A 1022 137.63 5.04 -15.82
C LYS A 1022 136.10 5.08 -15.95
N THR A 1023 135.44 3.91 -15.92
CA THR A 1023 133.97 3.77 -15.82
C THR A 1023 133.57 2.84 -14.68
N LYS A 1024 132.68 3.30 -13.80
CA LYS A 1024 132.20 2.56 -12.62
C LYS A 1024 130.76 2.09 -12.86
N LYS A 1025 130.57 0.78 -13.09
CA LYS A 1025 129.25 0.17 -13.38
C LYS A 1025 128.47 -0.03 -12.06
N TYR A 1026 127.34 0.67 -11.88
CA TYR A 1026 126.46 0.52 -10.71
C TYR A 1026 125.08 0.01 -11.14
N SER A 1027 124.59 -1.06 -10.53
CA SER A 1027 123.34 -1.74 -10.95
C SER A 1027 122.29 -1.78 -9.85
N ILE A 1028 121.02 -1.60 -10.24
CA ILE A 1028 119.84 -1.72 -9.37
C ILE A 1028 118.79 -2.61 -10.02
N VAL A 1029 117.95 -3.26 -9.22
CA VAL A 1029 116.80 -4.06 -9.69
C VAL A 1029 115.52 -3.30 -9.42
N LEU A 1030 114.66 -3.18 -10.43
CA LEU A 1030 113.35 -2.53 -10.32
C LEU A 1030 112.22 -3.54 -10.55
N LYS A 1031 111.35 -3.68 -9.55
CA LYS A 1031 110.15 -4.51 -9.56
C LYS A 1031 108.92 -3.63 -9.32
N ASN A 1032 107.76 -4.07 -9.80
CA ASN A 1032 106.49 -3.46 -9.41
C ASN A 1032 106.12 -3.85 -7.96
N ASN A 1033 105.01 -3.29 -7.48
CA ASN A 1033 104.44 -3.58 -6.16
C ASN A 1033 104.21 -5.09 -5.89
N VAL A 1034 103.77 -5.85 -6.90
CA VAL A 1034 103.58 -7.31 -6.82
C VAL A 1034 104.84 -8.12 -7.18
N GLY A 1035 106.03 -7.51 -7.19
CA GLY A 1035 107.31 -8.21 -7.30
C GLY A 1035 107.71 -8.67 -8.71
N LYS A 1036 106.86 -8.48 -9.74
CA LYS A 1036 107.25 -8.73 -11.14
C LYS A 1036 108.26 -7.68 -11.60
N VAL A 1037 109.27 -8.10 -12.36
CA VAL A 1037 110.34 -7.22 -12.86
C VAL A 1037 109.81 -6.22 -13.90
N LEU A 1038 110.25 -4.96 -13.82
CA LEU A 1038 109.92 -3.95 -14.83
C LEU A 1038 111.04 -3.91 -15.87
N LYS A 1039 110.72 -4.26 -17.12
CA LYS A 1039 111.62 -4.25 -18.29
C LYS A 1039 111.60 -2.88 -19.00
N LYS A 1040 112.64 -2.55 -19.77
CA LYS A 1040 112.79 -1.32 -20.60
C LYS A 1040 112.51 0.01 -19.87
N THR A 1041 112.54 0.03 -18.54
CA THR A 1041 112.07 1.16 -17.71
C THR A 1041 113.21 2.11 -17.39
N LYS A 1042 113.00 3.41 -17.67
CA LYS A 1042 113.98 4.49 -17.50
C LYS A 1042 114.16 4.88 -16.04
N VAL A 1043 115.39 4.79 -15.54
CA VAL A 1043 115.80 5.27 -14.21
C VAL A 1043 116.98 6.22 -14.33
N THR A 1044 117.15 7.10 -13.34
CA THR A 1044 118.28 8.01 -13.26
C THR A 1044 119.01 7.87 -11.92
N LEU A 1045 120.29 8.23 -11.90
CA LEU A 1045 121.15 8.24 -10.73
C LEU A 1045 121.81 9.61 -10.63
N LYS A 1046 121.40 10.45 -9.65
CA LYS A 1046 122.08 11.73 -9.37
C LYS A 1046 123.13 11.52 -8.26
N ILE A 1047 124.38 11.85 -8.55
CA ILE A 1047 125.53 11.72 -7.63
C ILE A 1047 126.50 12.89 -7.88
N LYS A 1048 126.85 13.63 -6.81
CA LYS A 1048 127.68 14.85 -6.84
C LYS A 1048 127.31 15.79 -8.00
N GLY A 1049 126.06 16.27 -8.00
CA GLY A 1049 125.49 17.15 -9.04
C GLY A 1049 125.12 16.44 -10.35
N LYS A 1050 125.94 15.49 -10.83
CA LYS A 1050 125.81 14.85 -12.16
C LYS A 1050 124.73 13.76 -12.17
N THR A 1051 124.00 13.66 -13.28
CA THR A 1051 122.88 12.73 -13.45
C THR A 1051 123.17 11.73 -14.56
N PHE A 1052 123.14 10.44 -14.23
CA PHE A 1052 123.30 9.33 -15.19
C PHE A 1052 121.93 8.72 -15.50
N LYS A 1053 121.70 8.30 -16.76
CA LYS A 1053 120.46 7.65 -17.22
C LYS A 1053 120.74 6.16 -17.48
N ALA A 1054 119.80 5.27 -17.17
CA ALA A 1054 119.85 3.85 -17.52
C ALA A 1054 118.43 3.29 -17.75
N TYR A 1055 118.33 2.17 -18.46
CA TYR A 1055 117.09 1.43 -18.66
C TYR A 1055 117.22 0.02 -18.09
N THR A 1056 116.12 -0.56 -17.60
CA THR A 1056 116.11 -1.93 -17.10
C THR A 1056 116.10 -2.97 -18.22
N ASN A 1057 116.87 -4.04 -18.06
CA ASN A 1057 116.89 -5.18 -18.98
C ASN A 1057 115.73 -6.17 -18.73
N SER A 1058 115.75 -7.32 -19.42
CA SER A 1058 114.76 -8.40 -19.28
C SER A 1058 114.65 -8.96 -17.84
N LYS A 1059 115.72 -8.91 -17.05
CA LYS A 1059 115.78 -9.32 -15.64
C LYS A 1059 115.43 -8.17 -14.66
N GLY A 1060 114.96 -7.02 -15.17
CA GLY A 1060 114.61 -5.85 -14.35
C GLY A 1060 115.81 -5.04 -13.84
N ILE A 1061 117.02 -5.29 -14.37
CA ILE A 1061 118.27 -4.71 -13.88
C ILE A 1061 118.63 -3.49 -14.75
N ALA A 1062 118.79 -2.32 -14.13
CA ALA A 1062 119.34 -1.12 -14.78
C ALA A 1062 120.76 -0.87 -14.30
N THR A 1063 121.69 -0.64 -15.24
CA THR A 1063 123.12 -0.45 -14.95
C THR A 1063 123.60 0.91 -15.42
N PHE A 1064 123.99 1.77 -14.48
CA PHE A 1064 124.54 3.09 -14.72
C PHE A 1064 126.05 3.03 -14.98
N LYS A 1065 126.52 3.69 -16.04
CA LYS A 1065 127.95 3.90 -16.35
C LYS A 1065 128.42 5.22 -15.71
N ILE A 1066 128.98 5.19 -14.50
CA ILE A 1066 129.44 6.39 -13.79
C ILE A 1066 130.89 6.69 -14.21
N THR A 1067 131.08 7.69 -15.06
CA THR A 1067 132.40 8.06 -15.63
C THR A 1067 133.07 9.19 -14.84
N LYS A 1068 132.41 10.35 -14.71
CA LYS A 1068 132.99 11.61 -14.18
C LYS A 1068 132.99 11.69 -12.63
N LEU A 1069 133.38 10.61 -11.93
CA LEU A 1069 133.56 10.53 -10.47
C LEU A 1069 134.99 10.09 -10.10
N THR A 1070 135.80 11.03 -9.61
CA THR A 1070 137.28 10.91 -9.55
C THR A 1070 137.92 11.18 -8.17
N LYS A 1071 137.38 12.10 -7.35
CA LYS A 1071 137.88 12.33 -5.97
C LYS A 1071 137.39 11.20 -5.04
N LYS A 1072 138.24 10.68 -4.15
CA LYS A 1072 137.86 9.67 -3.14
C LYS A 1072 136.74 10.19 -2.23
N GLY A 1073 135.98 9.30 -1.58
CA GLY A 1073 134.98 9.68 -0.57
C GLY A 1073 133.71 8.83 -0.53
N LYS A 1074 132.86 9.08 0.48
CA LYS A 1074 131.53 8.47 0.65
C LYS A 1074 130.47 9.40 0.03
N TYR A 1075 129.84 9.00 -1.07
CA TYR A 1075 128.88 9.81 -1.81
C TYR A 1075 127.44 9.33 -1.60
N ASN A 1076 126.53 10.27 -1.29
CA ASN A 1076 125.10 10.05 -1.40
C ASN A 1076 124.69 10.08 -2.88
N ALA A 1077 124.16 8.96 -3.38
CA ALA A 1077 123.61 8.83 -4.71
C ALA A 1077 122.09 8.59 -4.61
N TYR A 1078 121.33 9.20 -5.52
CA TYR A 1078 119.87 9.16 -5.52
C TYR A 1078 119.38 8.49 -6.79
N ILE A 1079 118.83 7.27 -6.67
CA ILE A 1079 118.12 6.61 -7.75
C ILE A 1079 116.74 7.27 -7.85
N LYS A 1080 116.44 7.90 -8.99
CA LYS A 1080 115.13 8.46 -9.29
C LYS A 1080 114.43 7.73 -10.44
N PHE A 1081 113.13 7.48 -10.26
CA PHE A 1081 112.20 7.15 -11.32
C PHE A 1081 111.10 8.22 -11.32
N ALA A 1082 110.79 8.78 -12.48
CA ALA A 1082 109.92 9.96 -12.61
C ALA A 1082 108.44 9.68 -12.32
N GLY A 1083 108.03 8.40 -12.24
CA GLY A 1083 106.64 8.00 -12.23
C GLY A 1083 106.17 7.55 -13.63
N SER A 1084 104.93 7.08 -13.71
CA SER A 1084 104.23 6.84 -14.98
C SER A 1084 102.72 6.99 -14.80
N LYS A 1085 101.92 6.62 -15.82
CA LYS A 1085 100.46 6.47 -15.65
C LYS A 1085 100.09 5.35 -14.66
N TYR A 1086 100.97 4.37 -14.45
CA TYR A 1086 100.74 3.19 -13.60
C TYR A 1086 101.31 3.30 -12.18
N TYR A 1087 102.46 3.99 -12.04
CA TYR A 1087 103.31 3.90 -10.86
C TYR A 1087 103.74 5.27 -10.33
N ASN A 1088 103.90 5.36 -9.02
CA ASN A 1088 104.40 6.56 -8.34
C ASN A 1088 105.85 6.87 -8.75
N SER A 1089 106.24 8.13 -8.62
CA SER A 1089 107.66 8.49 -8.63
C SER A 1089 108.37 7.85 -7.43
N LEU A 1090 109.69 7.70 -7.55
CA LEU A 1090 110.52 7.02 -6.56
C LEU A 1090 111.85 7.77 -6.44
N ASN A 1091 112.33 7.96 -5.22
CA ASN A 1091 113.63 8.57 -4.91
C ASN A 1091 114.32 7.76 -3.80
N LYS A 1092 115.26 6.88 -4.15
CA LYS A 1092 115.99 6.04 -3.18
C LYS A 1092 117.43 6.51 -3.04
N LYS A 1093 117.79 6.96 -1.82
CA LYS A 1093 119.16 7.27 -1.41
C LYS A 1093 119.97 5.98 -1.22
N VAL A 1094 121.20 5.95 -1.71
CA VAL A 1094 122.19 4.88 -1.49
C VAL A 1094 123.59 5.48 -1.30
N LYS A 1095 124.46 4.80 -0.55
CA LYS A 1095 125.87 5.20 -0.40
C LYS A 1095 126.73 4.52 -1.47
N ILE A 1096 127.41 5.32 -2.30
CA ILE A 1096 128.46 4.87 -3.23
C ILE A 1096 129.79 5.37 -2.70
N THR A 1097 130.75 4.48 -2.45
CA THR A 1097 132.08 4.86 -1.90
C THR A 1097 133.16 4.71 -2.96
N LEU A 1098 134.00 5.73 -3.11
CA LEU A 1098 135.20 5.68 -3.94
C LEU A 1098 136.44 5.61 -3.05
N LYS A 1099 137.16 4.47 -3.09
CA LYS A 1099 138.42 4.22 -2.39
C LYS A 1099 139.62 4.40 -3.32
#